data_AF-A0A518LPZ0-F1
#
_entry.id   AF-A0A518LPZ0-F1
#
_cell.length_a   1.000
_cell.length_b   1.000
_cell.length_c   1.000
_cell.angle_alpha   90.00
_cell.angle_beta   90.00
_cell.angle_gamma   90.00
#
_symmetry.space_group_name_H-M   'P 1'
#
loop_
_entity.id
_entity.type
_entity.pdbx_description
1 polymer ?
#
loop_
_entity_poly.entity_id
_entity_poly.type
_entity_poly.pdbx_seq_one_letter_code
_entity_poly.pdbx_strand_id
1 'polypeptide(L)'
;MTPYFASRWFHASRFSRITGVLLIAVVSIALTCDTPTGGLRSDFTDNNGNGIADDFEMIYGDLDPSADDDGDGIPNDQESAILTDPLVPSAAFPNFPGAEGFGAYAFGGRGDGSGSAPRIIKVTTLSDKIPNGMGGFITAPGSLREALEASGPRFIVFDVHGVIYLDEPIRVLNPFVTVAGQTAGSDGIVVAHQPLIVRTHDVILRHLRLRILYEKGDADVLLLDGISIFRNDFEANSAQQSVYNLIIDHCSISWAIDKNISTWNWVRNFTIQWSIISEASLFGNPQGPTGFGMLAAPTPGGLTPPDLTYASIHHNLFAHNSARNPLVSEGKVWDFRNNVEYNWNVSQPAQFQFGASVNFIGNRYIPGLDTSFAPPEIRNLIDINSPAEGALPRIFLQDNLAPLRTASTQDDWDVGVAYGTPNVGGLCGGGASVCNVFITPDHLRNQVELPEPLPAPAVTTYPVEEAVQRVIDGAGATKPRRDAIDTALANELRYIVDNNLFVDSQPVGDPNLRRIGPHHGAIANVLWFRPNADPTILCQPRQYQMEPGQTLAEAKLALLAQMSCTIDGIALPGGAAQILADPVKYPFVVVQRVIPDRTTLNGLYVSNNSPALPTDTDGDYIPNNRELEFGGDPNVADSLTDSDGDGYLNIEEYLSSLAGDPS
;
A
#
# COMPACT_ATOMS: atom_id res chain seq x y z
N MET A 1 45.31 11.13 -62.24
CA MET A 1 44.92 11.59 -63.59
C MET A 1 44.11 12.86 -63.41
N THR A 2 44.72 13.99 -63.75
CA THR A 2 44.12 15.33 -64.00
C THR A 2 43.09 15.29 -65.15
N PRO A 3 42.28 16.33 -65.45
CA PRO A 3 42.52 17.77 -65.20
C PRO A 3 41.30 18.62 -64.72
N TYR A 4 41.56 19.71 -63.98
CA TYR A 4 41.44 21.15 -64.36
C TYR A 4 40.08 21.64 -64.90
N PHE A 5 39.51 22.72 -64.34
CA PHE A 5 39.81 24.13 -64.69
C PHE A 5 38.93 25.11 -63.87
N ALA A 6 39.59 26.04 -63.17
CA ALA A 6 39.41 27.52 -63.13
C ALA A 6 38.01 28.17 -62.97
N SER A 7 37.84 29.40 -62.47
CA SER A 7 38.54 30.37 -61.59
C SER A 7 37.75 31.70 -61.68
N ARG A 8 37.85 32.55 -60.63
CA ARG A 8 37.55 34.01 -60.54
C ARG A 8 36.08 34.40 -60.27
N TRP A 9 35.72 35.06 -59.15
CA TRP A 9 36.10 36.34 -58.51
C TRP A 9 35.50 37.62 -59.14
N PHE A 10 34.91 38.45 -58.25
CA PHE A 10 34.60 39.90 -58.23
C PHE A 10 33.10 40.18 -57.95
N HIS A 11 32.66 40.65 -56.77
CA HIS A 11 32.82 41.91 -56.00
C HIS A 11 32.08 43.15 -56.54
N ALA A 12 31.45 43.84 -55.58
CA ALA A 12 30.95 45.23 -55.52
C ALA A 12 29.51 45.51 -56.03
N SER A 13 28.55 45.77 -55.12
CA SER A 13 28.16 47.07 -54.49
C SER A 13 27.22 47.89 -55.41
N ARG A 14 26.05 48.43 -55.02
CA ARG A 14 25.81 49.45 -53.96
C ARG A 14 24.32 49.90 -53.96
N PHE A 15 23.80 50.29 -52.77
CA PHE A 15 22.61 51.17 -52.46
C PHE A 15 21.20 50.67 -52.87
N SER A 16 20.10 50.77 -52.09
CA SER A 16 19.68 51.70 -51.02
C SER A 16 18.51 51.13 -50.18
N ARG A 17 18.71 51.01 -48.86
CA ARG A 17 17.83 51.33 -47.70
C ARG A 17 16.28 51.14 -47.71
N ILE A 18 15.83 50.36 -46.71
CA ILE A 18 14.79 50.62 -45.66
C ILE A 18 13.59 49.64 -45.60
N THR A 19 13.61 48.86 -44.48
CA THR A 19 12.54 48.26 -43.65
C THR A 19 11.41 47.42 -44.28
N GLY A 20 11.24 46.21 -43.75
CA GLY A 20 9.99 45.44 -43.83
C GLY A 20 10.22 43.94 -43.69
N VAL A 21 10.32 43.45 -42.45
CA VAL A 21 10.30 42.01 -42.15
C VAL A 21 8.87 41.51 -42.32
N LEU A 22 8.65 40.57 -43.24
CA LEU A 22 7.57 39.57 -43.15
C LEU A 22 7.91 38.37 -44.05
N LEU A 23 8.25 37.24 -43.42
CA LEU A 23 8.36 35.92 -44.07
C LEU A 23 6.94 35.37 -44.26
N ILE A 24 6.60 34.91 -45.47
CA ILE A 24 5.43 34.05 -45.72
C ILE A 24 5.93 32.62 -45.88
N ALA A 25 5.33 31.73 -45.10
CA ALA A 25 5.68 30.34 -44.90
C ALA A 25 5.42 29.45 -46.13
N VAL A 26 6.29 28.46 -46.30
CA VAL A 26 6.05 27.25 -47.09
C VAL A 26 5.47 26.22 -46.12
N VAL A 27 4.23 25.82 -46.36
CA VAL A 27 3.51 24.78 -45.60
C VAL A 27 4.11 23.42 -45.96
N SER A 28 4.77 22.79 -44.99
CA SER A 28 4.99 21.34 -44.97
C SER A 28 3.99 20.74 -43.99
N ILE A 29 3.24 19.75 -44.46
CA ILE A 29 2.23 19.03 -43.68
C ILE A 29 2.98 18.17 -42.66
N ALA A 30 2.94 18.58 -41.40
CA ALA A 30 3.28 17.72 -40.27
C ALA A 30 2.04 16.87 -39.94
N LEU A 31 2.22 15.54 -39.91
CA LEU A 31 1.29 14.66 -39.20
C LEU A 31 1.37 15.02 -37.71
N THR A 32 0.25 15.41 -37.13
CA THR A 32 0.08 15.48 -35.68
C THR A 32 -0.39 14.11 -35.21
N CYS A 33 0.56 13.29 -34.72
CA CYS A 33 0.25 12.31 -33.68
C CYS A 33 0.54 13.01 -32.35
N ASP A 34 -0.50 13.34 -31.60
CA ASP A 34 -0.39 13.58 -30.16
C ASP A 34 -0.32 12.21 -29.49
N THR A 35 0.84 11.57 -29.53
CA THR A 35 1.20 10.56 -28.54
C THR A 35 1.70 11.31 -27.31
N PRO A 36 1.21 11.03 -26.09
CA PRO A 36 1.83 11.53 -24.88
C PRO A 36 3.18 10.82 -24.67
N THR A 37 4.20 11.20 -25.43
CA THR A 37 5.57 10.99 -24.98
C THR A 37 5.70 11.81 -23.71
N GLY A 38 5.83 11.12 -22.57
CA GLY A 38 6.06 11.73 -21.26
C GLY A 38 7.02 12.90 -21.41
N GLY A 39 6.52 14.10 -21.11
CA GLY A 39 7.30 15.32 -21.26
C GLY A 39 8.59 15.16 -20.46
N LEU A 40 9.73 15.29 -21.15
CA LEU A 40 11.03 15.50 -20.51
C LEU A 40 10.85 16.47 -19.35
N ARG A 41 11.27 16.02 -18.18
CA ARG A 41 11.13 16.71 -16.91
C ARG A 41 11.42 18.22 -17.03
N SER A 42 10.46 19.08 -16.65
CA SER A 42 10.60 20.54 -16.76
C SER A 42 11.61 21.16 -15.78
N ASP A 43 12.06 20.38 -14.79
CA ASP A 43 12.99 20.73 -13.72
C ASP A 43 14.31 19.93 -13.79
N PHE A 44 14.70 19.46 -14.98
CA PHE A 44 16.00 18.84 -15.24
C PHE A 44 17.15 19.82 -14.92
N THR A 45 17.69 19.73 -13.71
CA THR A 45 18.88 20.47 -13.28
C THR A 45 20.04 19.49 -13.20
N ASP A 46 20.98 19.62 -14.13
CA ASP A 46 22.25 18.90 -14.17
C ASP A 46 23.35 19.95 -14.01
N ASN A 47 23.80 20.16 -12.77
CA ASN A 47 24.77 21.21 -12.47
C ASN A 47 26.20 20.83 -12.87
N ASN A 48 26.49 19.54 -13.03
CA ASN A 48 27.82 19.03 -13.34
C ASN A 48 28.03 18.77 -14.85
N GLY A 49 26.94 18.73 -15.62
CA GLY A 49 26.91 18.57 -17.08
C GLY A 49 27.15 17.14 -17.56
N ASN A 50 26.99 16.12 -16.70
CA ASN A 50 27.24 14.72 -17.03
C ASN A 50 26.04 14.04 -17.72
N GLY A 51 24.86 14.66 -17.74
CA GLY A 51 23.64 14.12 -18.33
C GLY A 51 22.72 13.39 -17.35
N ILE A 52 23.05 13.34 -16.07
CA ILE A 52 22.20 12.82 -14.99
C ILE A 52 21.66 14.01 -14.20
N ALA A 53 20.36 14.00 -13.87
CA ALA A 53 19.78 15.06 -13.05
C ALA A 53 20.33 15.00 -11.62
N ASP A 54 20.67 16.15 -11.03
CA ASP A 54 21.27 16.25 -9.69
C ASP A 54 20.46 15.52 -8.61
N ASP A 55 19.14 15.51 -8.74
CA ASP A 55 18.24 14.89 -7.80
C ASP A 55 18.20 13.36 -7.94
N PHE A 56 18.43 12.85 -9.15
CA PHE A 56 18.70 11.46 -9.42
C PHE A 56 20.04 11.03 -8.81
N GLU A 57 21.07 11.87 -8.94
CA GLU A 57 22.37 11.66 -8.27
C GLU A 57 22.26 11.72 -6.74
N MET A 58 21.33 12.52 -6.20
CA MET A 58 21.03 12.53 -4.76
C MET A 58 20.41 11.20 -4.28
N ILE A 59 19.63 10.54 -5.13
CA ILE A 59 19.00 9.24 -4.83
C ILE A 59 20.04 8.11 -4.94
N TYR A 60 20.73 8.02 -6.09
CA TYR A 60 21.51 6.83 -6.48
C TYR A 60 23.04 7.02 -6.43
N GLY A 61 23.51 8.25 -6.23
CA GLY A 61 24.92 8.60 -6.24
C GLY A 61 25.43 9.06 -7.60
N ASP A 62 26.73 9.30 -7.68
CA ASP A 62 27.44 9.68 -8.91
C ASP A 62 27.67 8.42 -9.76
N LEU A 63 26.81 8.22 -10.76
CA LEU A 63 26.82 7.07 -11.69
C LEU A 63 27.50 7.44 -13.00
N ASP A 64 28.03 6.46 -13.74
CA ASP A 64 28.49 6.69 -15.12
C ASP A 64 27.25 6.87 -16.01
N PRO A 65 27.03 8.05 -16.63
CA PRO A 65 25.82 8.33 -17.41
C PRO A 65 25.60 7.36 -18.58
N SER A 66 26.68 6.76 -19.09
CA SER A 66 26.64 5.85 -20.23
C SER A 66 26.65 4.37 -19.85
N ALA A 67 26.76 4.06 -18.56
CA ALA A 67 26.64 2.69 -18.06
C ALA A 67 25.17 2.26 -17.99
N ASP A 68 25.00 0.95 -18.01
CA ASP A 68 23.74 0.23 -17.79
C ASP A 68 24.03 -0.66 -16.57
N ASP A 69 23.88 -0.07 -15.38
CA ASP A 69 24.39 -0.64 -14.12
C ASP A 69 23.54 -1.82 -13.63
N ASP A 70 22.28 -1.90 -14.07
CA ASP A 70 21.36 -2.97 -13.72
C ASP A 70 21.16 -4.00 -14.85
N GLY A 71 21.57 -3.68 -16.08
CA GLY A 71 21.59 -4.57 -17.23
C GLY A 71 20.25 -4.71 -17.93
N ASP A 72 19.32 -3.76 -17.76
CA ASP A 72 18.00 -3.77 -18.40
C ASP A 72 18.02 -3.21 -19.84
N GLY A 73 19.15 -2.63 -20.26
CA GLY A 73 19.38 -2.09 -21.60
C GLY A 73 19.08 -0.60 -21.73
N ILE A 74 18.76 0.09 -20.63
CA ILE A 74 18.58 1.54 -20.56
C ILE A 74 19.79 2.15 -19.84
N PRO A 75 20.58 3.02 -20.49
CA PRO A 75 21.69 3.68 -19.82
C PRO A 75 21.24 4.67 -18.73
N ASN A 76 22.07 4.86 -17.70
CA ASN A 76 21.79 5.70 -16.52
C ASN A 76 21.32 7.14 -16.86
N ASP A 77 21.82 7.74 -17.94
CA ASP A 77 21.37 9.08 -18.40
C ASP A 77 19.92 9.08 -18.92
N GLN A 78 19.53 8.00 -19.61
CA GLN A 78 18.17 7.78 -20.08
C GLN A 78 17.25 7.44 -18.92
N GLU A 79 17.70 6.59 -17.99
CA GLU A 79 16.96 6.28 -16.77
C GLU A 79 16.68 7.52 -15.94
N SER A 80 17.68 8.40 -15.82
CA SER A 80 17.50 9.70 -15.18
C SER A 80 16.44 10.56 -15.88
N ALA A 81 16.37 10.50 -17.21
CA ALA A 81 15.37 11.23 -17.99
C ALA A 81 13.95 10.66 -17.87
N ILE A 82 13.80 9.34 -17.67
CA ILE A 82 12.50 8.64 -17.54
C ILE A 82 12.12 8.29 -16.10
N LEU A 83 12.98 8.61 -15.12
CA LEU A 83 12.80 8.39 -13.68
C LEU A 83 12.69 6.90 -13.27
N THR A 84 13.43 6.02 -13.93
CA THR A 84 13.60 4.60 -13.51
C THR A 84 14.76 4.44 -12.52
N ASP A 85 14.87 3.29 -11.85
CA ASP A 85 15.94 3.04 -10.87
C ASP A 85 17.14 2.36 -11.53
N PRO A 86 18.29 3.02 -11.64
CA PRO A 86 19.45 2.54 -12.38
C PRO A 86 20.20 1.38 -11.74
N LEU A 87 19.73 0.94 -10.58
CA LEU A 87 20.29 -0.16 -9.82
C LEU A 87 19.34 -1.36 -9.77
N VAL A 88 18.17 -1.28 -10.43
CA VAL A 88 17.10 -2.27 -10.38
C VAL A 88 16.38 -2.38 -11.72
N PRO A 89 16.49 -3.54 -12.43
CA PRO A 89 15.94 -3.68 -13.77
C PRO A 89 14.47 -3.29 -13.85
N SER A 90 14.09 -2.46 -14.83
CA SER A 90 12.72 -1.97 -14.96
C SER A 90 12.29 -1.84 -16.43
N ALA A 91 10.98 -1.68 -16.64
CA ALA A 91 10.44 -1.45 -17.98
C ALA A 91 10.72 -0.01 -18.43
N ALA A 92 10.76 0.23 -19.75
CA ALA A 92 10.95 1.57 -20.32
C ALA A 92 9.72 2.50 -20.17
N PHE A 93 8.56 1.94 -19.82
CA PHE A 93 7.30 2.66 -19.65
C PHE A 93 6.51 2.03 -18.48
N PRO A 94 5.56 2.76 -17.88
CA PRO A 94 4.77 2.24 -16.78
C PRO A 94 4.05 0.92 -17.10
N ASN A 95 3.77 0.11 -16.09
CA ASN A 95 3.13 -1.20 -16.27
C ASN A 95 1.71 -1.09 -16.85
N PHE A 96 1.00 -0.02 -16.50
CA PHE A 96 -0.30 0.32 -17.06
C PHE A 96 -0.48 1.85 -17.02
N PRO A 97 -1.34 2.42 -17.88
CA PRO A 97 -1.66 3.85 -17.79
C PRO A 97 -2.19 4.23 -16.41
N GLY A 98 -1.54 5.19 -15.75
CA GLY A 98 -1.88 5.59 -14.37
C GLY A 98 -1.16 4.81 -13.26
N ALA A 99 -0.21 3.94 -13.59
CA ALA A 99 0.79 3.48 -12.62
C ALA A 99 1.78 4.62 -12.32
N GLU A 100 1.90 5.02 -11.05
CA GLU A 100 2.74 6.13 -10.62
C GLU A 100 3.72 5.72 -9.50
N GLY A 101 4.72 6.56 -9.22
CA GLY A 101 5.67 6.32 -8.13
C GLY A 101 6.71 5.22 -8.40
N PHE A 102 7.44 4.82 -7.34
CA PHE A 102 8.61 3.92 -7.44
C PHE A 102 8.31 2.52 -8.01
N GLY A 103 7.08 2.04 -7.94
CA GLY A 103 6.67 0.75 -8.53
C GLY A 103 6.12 0.83 -9.95
N ALA A 104 6.03 2.03 -10.54
CA ALA A 104 5.31 2.24 -11.79
C ALA A 104 5.85 1.43 -12.97
N TYR A 105 7.18 1.27 -13.03
CA TYR A 105 7.90 0.64 -14.15
C TYR A 105 8.18 -0.85 -13.94
N ALA A 106 7.45 -1.51 -13.02
CA ALA A 106 7.57 -2.96 -12.86
C ALA A 106 7.19 -3.69 -14.17
N PHE A 107 7.92 -4.76 -14.51
CA PHE A 107 7.61 -5.57 -15.68
C PHE A 107 6.26 -6.29 -15.53
N GLY A 108 5.95 -6.81 -14.34
CA GLY A 108 4.71 -7.55 -14.11
C GLY A 108 4.56 -8.76 -15.04
N GLY A 109 3.34 -9.03 -15.48
CA GLY A 109 2.97 -10.21 -16.28
C GLY A 109 3.60 -10.29 -17.68
N ARG A 110 4.05 -9.16 -18.26
CA ARG A 110 4.69 -9.15 -19.59
C ARG A 110 6.11 -9.74 -19.55
N GLY A 111 6.80 -9.61 -18.42
CA GLY A 111 8.18 -10.04 -18.23
C GLY A 111 9.21 -9.09 -18.83
N ASP A 112 10.48 -9.43 -18.65
CA ASP A 112 11.66 -8.66 -19.09
C ASP A 112 12.18 -9.07 -20.49
N GLY A 113 11.50 -9.99 -21.17
CA GLY A 113 11.92 -10.56 -22.44
C GLY A 113 13.11 -11.54 -22.39
N SER A 114 13.73 -11.77 -21.22
CA SER A 114 14.91 -12.65 -21.07
C SER A 114 14.55 -14.13 -20.87
N GLY A 115 13.29 -14.41 -20.55
CA GLY A 115 12.80 -15.72 -20.14
C GLY A 115 11.80 -16.38 -21.11
N SER A 116 10.84 -17.12 -20.52
CA SER A 116 9.72 -17.68 -21.27
C SER A 116 8.77 -16.57 -21.72
N ALA A 117 8.14 -16.74 -22.88
CA ALA A 117 7.08 -15.85 -23.32
C ALA A 117 5.98 -15.72 -22.25
N PRO A 118 5.34 -14.54 -22.13
CA PRO A 118 4.22 -14.37 -21.22
C PRO A 118 3.07 -15.31 -21.58
N ARG A 119 2.20 -15.57 -20.61
CA ARG A 119 1.00 -16.39 -20.80
C ARG A 119 -0.15 -15.90 -19.95
N ILE A 120 -1.36 -16.22 -20.38
CA ILE A 120 -2.58 -15.94 -19.62
C ILE A 120 -2.97 -17.22 -18.85
N ILE A 121 -3.16 -17.09 -17.54
CA ILE A 121 -3.64 -18.16 -16.66
C ILE A 121 -5.03 -17.78 -16.14
N LYS A 122 -6.04 -18.54 -16.54
CA LYS A 122 -7.43 -18.34 -16.13
C LYS A 122 -7.70 -19.07 -14.80
N VAL A 123 -8.12 -18.33 -13.79
CA VAL A 123 -8.67 -18.88 -12.54
C VAL A 123 -10.12 -19.30 -12.81
N THR A 124 -10.39 -20.59 -12.68
CA THR A 124 -11.65 -21.24 -13.07
C THR A 124 -12.38 -21.92 -11.91
N THR A 125 -11.80 -21.89 -10.70
CA THR A 125 -12.45 -22.40 -9.48
C THR A 125 -12.22 -21.47 -8.29
N LEU A 126 -13.20 -21.43 -7.38
CA LEU A 126 -13.09 -20.76 -6.08
C LEU A 126 -12.42 -21.63 -5.01
N SER A 127 -12.15 -22.91 -5.31
CA SER A 127 -11.47 -23.81 -4.38
C SER A 127 -9.98 -23.51 -4.34
N ASP A 128 -9.40 -23.36 -3.15
CA ASP A 128 -7.95 -23.25 -2.97
C ASP A 128 -7.26 -24.62 -3.10
N LYS A 129 -7.74 -25.60 -2.32
CA LYS A 129 -7.31 -27.00 -2.39
C LYS A 129 -8.47 -27.96 -2.56
N ILE A 130 -8.15 -29.16 -3.05
CA ILE A 130 -9.09 -30.29 -3.13
C ILE A 130 -8.51 -31.56 -2.50
N PRO A 131 -9.35 -32.49 -2.00
CA PRO A 131 -8.89 -33.77 -1.50
C PRO A 131 -8.12 -34.57 -2.57
N ASN A 132 -6.99 -35.16 -2.18
CA ASN A 132 -6.14 -35.94 -3.09
C ASN A 132 -6.55 -37.43 -3.21
N GLY A 133 -7.67 -37.83 -2.60
CA GLY A 133 -8.15 -39.21 -2.55
C GLY A 133 -7.36 -40.17 -1.66
N MET A 134 -6.29 -39.70 -1.01
CA MET A 134 -5.38 -40.46 -0.14
C MET A 134 -5.35 -39.93 1.31
N GLY A 135 -6.34 -39.14 1.72
CA GLY A 135 -6.42 -38.55 3.06
C GLY A 135 -5.64 -37.25 3.25
N GLY A 136 -5.19 -36.62 2.15
CA GLY A 136 -4.58 -35.29 2.16
C GLY A 136 -5.23 -34.35 1.15
N PHE A 137 -4.62 -33.19 0.94
CA PHE A 137 -5.06 -32.15 0.00
C PHE A 137 -3.97 -31.83 -1.01
N ILE A 138 -4.38 -31.40 -2.21
CA ILE A 138 -3.51 -30.82 -3.24
C ILE A 138 -4.07 -29.46 -3.65
N THR A 139 -3.23 -28.60 -4.22
CA THR A 139 -3.68 -27.38 -4.90
C THR A 139 -4.76 -27.74 -5.92
N ALA A 140 -5.88 -27.02 -5.88
CA ALA A 140 -6.97 -27.26 -6.81
C ALA A 140 -6.58 -26.80 -8.23
N PRO A 141 -6.74 -27.65 -9.26
CA PRO A 141 -6.53 -27.22 -10.64
C PRO A 141 -7.46 -26.05 -11.01
N GLY A 142 -6.93 -25.04 -11.68
CA GLY A 142 -7.61 -23.81 -12.04
C GLY A 142 -7.77 -22.81 -10.89
N SER A 143 -7.12 -23.02 -9.74
CA SER A 143 -7.24 -22.13 -8.58
C SER A 143 -6.33 -20.92 -8.68
N LEU A 144 -6.64 -19.89 -7.87
CA LEU A 144 -5.76 -18.73 -7.71
C LEU A 144 -4.38 -19.14 -7.17
N ARG A 145 -4.29 -20.14 -6.29
CA ARG A 145 -3.02 -20.66 -5.79
C ARG A 145 -2.17 -21.24 -6.90
N GLU A 146 -2.75 -22.09 -7.74
CA GLU A 146 -2.03 -22.67 -8.88
C GLU A 146 -1.46 -21.56 -9.79
N ALA A 147 -2.25 -20.53 -10.08
CA ALA A 147 -1.84 -19.42 -10.92
C ALA A 147 -0.72 -18.57 -10.31
N LEU A 148 -0.84 -18.21 -9.02
CA LEU A 148 0.14 -17.37 -8.31
C LEU A 148 1.46 -18.10 -8.05
N GLU A 149 1.42 -19.39 -7.75
CA GLU A 149 2.61 -20.21 -7.49
C GLU A 149 3.29 -20.72 -8.78
N ALA A 150 2.67 -20.56 -9.94
CA ALA A 150 3.27 -20.90 -11.23
C ALA A 150 4.53 -20.07 -11.53
N SER A 151 5.45 -20.62 -12.33
CA SER A 151 6.68 -19.94 -12.76
C SER A 151 6.53 -19.27 -14.12
N GLY A 152 7.38 -18.25 -14.38
CA GLY A 152 7.44 -17.52 -15.65
C GLY A 152 6.43 -16.35 -15.74
N PRO A 153 6.63 -15.44 -16.72
CA PRO A 153 5.77 -14.28 -16.90
C PRO A 153 4.30 -14.66 -17.14
N ARG A 154 3.39 -14.09 -16.36
CA ARG A 154 1.98 -14.49 -16.39
C ARG A 154 0.99 -13.38 -16.04
N PHE A 155 -0.06 -13.29 -16.83
CA PHE A 155 -1.28 -12.56 -16.50
C PHE A 155 -2.28 -13.52 -15.88
N ILE A 156 -2.73 -13.23 -14.66
CA ILE A 156 -3.73 -14.01 -13.93
C ILE A 156 -5.06 -13.29 -14.03
N VAL A 157 -6.03 -13.97 -14.63
CA VAL A 157 -7.36 -13.45 -14.95
C VAL A 157 -8.44 -14.40 -14.41
N PHE A 158 -9.68 -13.93 -14.26
CA PHE A 158 -10.71 -14.68 -13.53
C PHE A 158 -11.93 -15.00 -14.40
N ASP A 159 -12.22 -16.29 -14.56
CA ASP A 159 -13.49 -16.81 -15.09
C ASP A 159 -14.52 -17.07 -13.98
N VAL A 160 -14.13 -16.80 -12.73
CA VAL A 160 -14.93 -16.94 -11.52
C VAL A 160 -15.02 -15.62 -10.77
N HIS A 161 -15.93 -15.56 -9.81
CA HIS A 161 -16.15 -14.41 -8.92
C HIS A 161 -16.71 -14.94 -7.60
N GLY A 162 -16.58 -14.16 -6.53
CA GLY A 162 -16.97 -14.56 -5.18
C GLY A 162 -15.75 -14.82 -4.30
N VAL A 163 -15.94 -15.65 -3.26
CA VAL A 163 -14.97 -15.81 -2.18
C VAL A 163 -14.11 -17.06 -2.39
N ILE A 164 -12.79 -16.86 -2.48
CA ILE A 164 -11.77 -17.89 -2.38
C ILE A 164 -11.31 -17.94 -0.92
N TYR A 165 -11.69 -18.99 -0.21
CA TYR A 165 -11.17 -19.25 1.14
C TYR A 165 -9.84 -19.99 1.02
N LEU A 166 -8.77 -19.37 1.48
CA LEU A 166 -7.45 -19.98 1.49
C LEU A 166 -7.30 -20.95 2.66
N ASP A 167 -6.82 -22.15 2.39
CA ASP A 167 -6.54 -23.16 3.44
C ASP A 167 -5.23 -22.86 4.19
N GLU A 168 -4.31 -22.14 3.54
CA GLU A 168 -3.05 -21.64 4.09
C GLU A 168 -2.57 -20.40 3.31
N PRO A 169 -1.55 -19.65 3.76
CA PRO A 169 -1.03 -18.52 2.99
C PRO A 169 -0.65 -18.90 1.55
N ILE A 170 -1.05 -18.09 0.56
CA ILE A 170 -0.47 -18.18 -0.79
C ILE A 170 0.86 -17.44 -0.78
N ARG A 171 1.90 -18.07 -1.34
CA ARG A 171 3.24 -17.48 -1.42
C ARG A 171 3.63 -17.23 -2.88
N VAL A 172 3.72 -15.97 -3.27
CA VAL A 172 4.23 -15.54 -4.58
C VAL A 172 5.75 -15.55 -4.53
N LEU A 173 6.34 -16.64 -5.04
CA LEU A 173 7.79 -16.85 -5.05
C LEU A 173 8.42 -16.64 -6.44
N ASN A 174 7.62 -16.74 -7.49
CA ASN A 174 8.08 -16.60 -8.87
C ASN A 174 7.71 -15.21 -9.41
N PRO A 175 8.68 -14.47 -9.97
CA PRO A 175 8.49 -13.08 -10.41
C PRO A 175 7.61 -13.01 -11.67
N PHE A 176 7.43 -11.78 -12.16
CA PHE A 176 6.73 -11.46 -13.41
C PHE A 176 5.28 -11.90 -13.41
N VAL A 177 4.46 -11.26 -12.57
CA VAL A 177 3.04 -11.59 -12.45
C VAL A 177 2.16 -10.36 -12.34
N THR A 178 1.12 -10.33 -13.18
CA THR A 178 0.02 -9.37 -13.05
C THR A 178 -1.25 -10.10 -12.67
N VAL A 179 -1.88 -9.72 -11.56
CA VAL A 179 -3.17 -10.25 -11.11
C VAL A 179 -4.25 -9.22 -11.36
N ALA A 180 -5.15 -9.51 -12.30
CA ALA A 180 -6.15 -8.57 -12.77
C ALA A 180 -7.53 -8.89 -12.19
N GLY A 181 -7.78 -8.46 -10.94
CA GLY A 181 -9.05 -8.67 -10.24
C GLY A 181 -10.27 -8.06 -10.96
N GLN A 182 -10.06 -7.02 -11.78
CA GLN A 182 -11.10 -6.37 -12.58
C GLN A 182 -11.72 -7.28 -13.65
N THR A 183 -11.06 -8.40 -13.98
CA THR A 183 -11.58 -9.39 -14.93
C THR A 183 -12.67 -10.29 -14.33
N ALA A 184 -12.74 -10.39 -13.00
CA ALA A 184 -13.76 -11.18 -12.32
C ALA A 184 -15.18 -10.63 -12.60
N GLY A 185 -16.15 -11.54 -12.76
CA GLY A 185 -17.56 -11.17 -12.97
C GLY A 185 -18.28 -10.64 -11.71
N SER A 186 -19.54 -10.21 -11.89
CA SER A 186 -20.48 -9.80 -10.82
C SER A 186 -19.87 -8.87 -9.76
N ASP A 187 -19.64 -9.39 -8.55
CA ASP A 187 -19.18 -8.62 -7.39
C ASP A 187 -17.67 -8.58 -7.27
N GLY A 188 -16.92 -9.22 -8.18
CA GLY A 188 -15.46 -9.34 -8.16
C GLY A 188 -14.95 -10.54 -7.35
N ILE A 189 -13.63 -10.57 -7.12
CA ILE A 189 -12.97 -11.64 -6.37
C ILE A 189 -12.59 -11.21 -4.96
N VAL A 190 -12.78 -12.12 -4.00
CA VAL A 190 -12.39 -11.95 -2.60
C VAL A 190 -11.48 -13.09 -2.21
N VAL A 191 -10.31 -12.76 -1.70
CA VAL A 191 -9.36 -13.69 -1.08
C VAL A 191 -9.53 -13.58 0.43
N ALA A 192 -9.87 -14.67 1.10
CA ALA A 192 -10.27 -14.66 2.49
C ALA A 192 -9.53 -15.70 3.35
N HIS A 193 -9.68 -15.56 4.68
CA HIS A 193 -9.11 -16.41 5.73
C HIS A 193 -7.61 -16.26 5.92
N GLN A 194 -6.77 -16.55 4.92
CA GLN A 194 -5.31 -16.54 5.07
C GLN A 194 -4.65 -15.41 4.24
N PRO A 195 -3.42 -14.98 4.61
CA PRO A 195 -2.71 -13.90 3.92
C PRO A 195 -2.26 -14.26 2.50
N LEU A 196 -2.03 -13.21 1.71
CA LEU A 196 -1.18 -13.26 0.53
C LEU A 196 0.25 -12.80 0.90
N ILE A 197 1.24 -13.61 0.55
CA ILE A 197 2.65 -13.32 0.85
C ILE A 197 3.44 -13.15 -0.45
N VAL A 198 4.10 -12.01 -0.61
CA VAL A 198 4.99 -11.72 -1.75
C VAL A 198 6.45 -11.76 -1.31
N ARG A 199 7.26 -12.56 -2.00
CA ARG A 199 8.70 -12.74 -1.67
C ARG A 199 9.60 -12.69 -2.91
N THR A 200 9.11 -12.04 -3.96
CA THR A 200 9.73 -11.97 -5.28
C THR A 200 9.44 -10.61 -5.91
N HIS A 201 10.06 -10.32 -7.05
CA HIS A 201 9.96 -9.03 -7.74
C HIS A 201 8.99 -9.05 -8.93
N ASP A 202 8.68 -7.86 -9.47
CA ASP A 202 7.82 -7.65 -10.64
C ASP A 202 6.40 -8.23 -10.45
N VAL A 203 5.71 -7.69 -9.45
CA VAL A 203 4.39 -8.16 -9.03
C VAL A 203 3.37 -7.01 -9.07
N ILE A 204 2.29 -7.20 -9.82
CA ILE A 204 1.20 -6.24 -9.99
C ILE A 204 -0.08 -6.86 -9.42
N LEU A 205 -0.67 -6.23 -8.42
CA LEU A 205 -1.93 -6.66 -7.82
C LEU A 205 -2.98 -5.56 -8.03
N ARG A 206 -4.03 -5.86 -8.82
CA ARG A 206 -5.09 -4.89 -9.15
C ARG A 206 -6.48 -5.39 -8.79
N HIS A 207 -7.30 -4.50 -8.22
CA HIS A 207 -8.73 -4.76 -7.99
C HIS A 207 -9.06 -6.03 -7.20
N LEU A 208 -8.17 -6.43 -6.29
CA LEU A 208 -8.37 -7.57 -5.38
C LEU A 208 -8.98 -7.12 -4.06
N ARG A 209 -9.76 -8.01 -3.44
CA ARG A 209 -10.22 -7.83 -2.06
C ARG A 209 -9.61 -8.87 -1.16
N LEU A 210 -8.94 -8.44 -0.11
CA LEU A 210 -8.42 -9.30 0.93
C LEU A 210 -9.24 -9.09 2.19
N ARG A 211 -9.89 -10.16 2.65
CA ARG A 211 -10.78 -10.18 3.82
C ARG A 211 -10.33 -11.28 4.77
N ILE A 212 -9.31 -10.95 5.56
CA ILE A 212 -8.73 -11.88 6.53
C ILE A 212 -9.72 -12.06 7.67
N LEU A 213 -9.87 -13.28 8.16
CA LEU A 213 -10.78 -13.57 9.26
C LEU A 213 -10.16 -14.62 10.15
N TYR A 214 -10.36 -14.44 11.45
CA TYR A 214 -9.86 -15.36 12.46
C TYR A 214 -10.78 -16.56 12.58
N GLU A 215 -10.24 -17.77 12.48
CA GLU A 215 -10.93 -19.01 12.81
C GLU A 215 -10.28 -19.72 13.99
N LYS A 216 -11.12 -20.24 14.90
CA LYS A 216 -10.65 -21.01 16.04
C LYS A 216 -9.89 -22.24 15.55
N GLY A 217 -8.60 -22.32 15.86
CA GLY A 217 -7.72 -23.41 15.44
C GLY A 217 -6.65 -23.02 14.43
N ASP A 218 -6.64 -21.76 13.97
CA ASP A 218 -5.57 -21.24 13.13
C ASP A 218 -4.21 -21.35 13.84
N ALA A 219 -3.22 -21.91 13.14
CA ALA A 219 -1.95 -22.33 13.72
C ALA A 219 -0.95 -21.20 13.99
N ASP A 220 -1.13 -20.01 13.39
CA ASP A 220 -0.27 -18.85 13.60
C ASP A 220 -0.98 -17.52 13.34
N VAL A 221 -1.77 -17.10 14.33
CA VAL A 221 -2.62 -15.89 14.25
C VAL A 221 -1.82 -14.58 14.31
N LEU A 222 -0.53 -14.65 14.64
CA LEU A 222 0.38 -13.51 14.62
C LEU A 222 0.89 -13.20 13.20
N LEU A 223 0.72 -14.12 12.26
CA LEU A 223 1.07 -13.96 10.86
C LEU A 223 -0.14 -13.68 9.96
N LEU A 224 -1.33 -13.50 10.54
CA LEU A 224 -2.56 -13.18 9.80
C LEU A 224 -2.64 -11.70 9.45
N ASP A 225 -1.65 -11.23 8.69
CA ASP A 225 -1.71 -9.96 7.96
C ASP A 225 -2.64 -10.09 6.74
N GLY A 226 -2.95 -8.98 6.06
CA GLY A 226 -3.63 -9.01 4.76
C GLY A 226 -2.67 -9.36 3.63
N ILE A 227 -1.78 -8.43 3.32
CA ILE A 227 -0.65 -8.64 2.39
C ILE A 227 0.66 -8.46 3.15
N SER A 228 1.53 -9.47 3.10
CA SER A 228 2.90 -9.37 3.62
C SER A 228 3.91 -9.44 2.48
N ILE A 229 4.83 -8.46 2.42
CA ILE A 229 5.90 -8.39 1.42
C ILE A 229 7.23 -8.46 2.16
N PHE A 230 8.01 -9.52 1.95
CA PHE A 230 9.28 -9.61 2.67
C PHE A 230 10.25 -10.60 2.06
N ARG A 231 11.52 -10.38 2.39
CA ARG A 231 12.59 -11.36 2.22
C ARG A 231 13.51 -11.32 3.42
N ASN A 232 13.84 -12.49 3.98
CA ASN A 232 14.55 -12.56 5.25
C ASN A 232 16.04 -12.31 5.10
N ASP A 233 16.69 -11.86 6.17
CA ASP A 233 18.14 -11.60 6.22
C ASP A 233 19.02 -12.81 5.89
N PHE A 234 18.53 -14.04 6.09
CA PHE A 234 19.29 -15.25 5.72
C PHE A 234 19.09 -15.65 4.25
N GLU A 235 18.20 -14.98 3.53
CA GLU A 235 17.85 -15.28 2.13
C GLU A 235 18.37 -14.23 1.15
N ALA A 236 18.80 -13.08 1.64
CA ALA A 236 19.35 -11.97 0.88
C ALA A 236 20.58 -11.39 1.58
N ASN A 237 21.62 -11.12 0.80
CA ASN A 237 22.82 -10.41 1.26
C ASN A 237 23.23 -9.27 0.31
N SER A 238 22.41 -8.98 -0.69
CA SER A 238 22.58 -7.88 -1.63
C SER A 238 21.22 -7.33 -2.07
N ALA A 239 21.22 -6.09 -2.58
CA ALA A 239 20.00 -5.44 -3.06
C ALA A 239 19.34 -6.21 -4.23
N GLN A 240 20.12 -6.87 -5.09
CA GLN A 240 19.63 -7.68 -6.20
C GLN A 240 18.83 -8.92 -5.75
N GLN A 241 18.99 -9.34 -4.49
CA GLN A 241 18.25 -10.46 -3.91
C GLN A 241 17.00 -10.00 -3.12
N SER A 242 16.74 -8.69 -3.07
CA SER A 242 15.57 -8.12 -2.40
C SER A 242 14.26 -8.42 -3.16
N VAL A 243 13.14 -8.06 -2.54
CA VAL A 243 11.86 -7.89 -3.23
C VAL A 243 11.79 -6.47 -3.78
N TYR A 244 11.52 -6.32 -5.06
CA TYR A 244 11.46 -5.03 -5.74
C TYR A 244 10.41 -4.99 -6.86
N ASN A 245 10.10 -3.80 -7.36
CA ASN A 245 9.16 -3.56 -8.47
C ASN A 245 7.78 -4.19 -8.21
N LEU A 246 7.08 -3.65 -7.22
CA LEU A 246 5.74 -4.08 -6.84
C LEU A 246 4.75 -2.91 -6.94
N ILE A 247 3.56 -3.17 -7.47
CA ILE A 247 2.43 -2.24 -7.36
C ILE A 247 1.19 -2.93 -6.79
N ILE A 248 0.58 -2.28 -5.79
CA ILE A 248 -0.75 -2.61 -5.28
C ILE A 248 -1.65 -1.45 -5.67
N ASP A 249 -2.54 -1.68 -6.64
CA ASP A 249 -3.42 -0.65 -7.19
C ASP A 249 -4.88 -1.07 -7.02
N HIS A 250 -5.73 -0.15 -6.55
CA HIS A 250 -7.16 -0.38 -6.39
C HIS A 250 -7.50 -1.67 -5.62
N CYS A 251 -6.73 -2.04 -4.61
CA CYS A 251 -7.04 -3.19 -3.77
C CYS A 251 -7.77 -2.76 -2.49
N SER A 252 -8.60 -3.64 -1.94
CA SER A 252 -9.24 -3.42 -0.64
C SER A 252 -8.79 -4.48 0.36
N ILE A 253 -8.06 -4.07 1.39
CA ILE A 253 -7.44 -4.94 2.37
C ILE A 253 -8.02 -4.64 3.75
N SER A 254 -8.74 -5.60 4.31
CA SER A 254 -9.41 -5.42 5.60
C SER A 254 -9.39 -6.66 6.50
N TRP A 255 -9.68 -6.40 7.77
CA TRP A 255 -9.93 -7.39 8.83
C TRP A 255 -8.73 -8.25 9.21
N ALA A 256 -7.52 -7.87 8.75
CA ALA A 256 -6.28 -8.50 9.21
C ALA A 256 -6.13 -8.41 10.72
N ILE A 257 -5.51 -9.43 11.32
CA ILE A 257 -5.44 -9.62 12.77
C ILE A 257 -4.29 -8.82 13.38
N ASP A 258 -3.19 -8.67 12.64
CA ASP A 258 -2.04 -7.83 13.06
C ASP A 258 -1.92 -6.59 12.15
N LYS A 259 -1.55 -6.71 10.88
CA LYS A 259 -1.48 -5.55 9.95
C LYS A 259 -2.26 -5.84 8.67
N ASN A 260 -3.04 -4.89 8.18
CA ASN A 260 -3.64 -5.03 6.85
C ASN A 260 -2.56 -5.17 5.78
N ILE A 261 -1.52 -4.33 5.82
CA ILE A 261 -0.36 -4.46 4.93
C ILE A 261 0.93 -4.43 5.75
N SER A 262 1.91 -5.27 5.38
CA SER A 262 3.25 -5.16 5.93
C SER A 262 4.36 -5.35 4.90
N THR A 263 5.46 -4.61 5.09
CA THR A 263 6.74 -4.88 4.45
C THR A 263 7.82 -5.14 5.50
N TRP A 264 8.68 -6.12 5.25
CA TRP A 264 9.76 -6.46 6.15
C TRP A 264 11.09 -6.71 5.45
N ASN A 265 12.17 -6.20 6.06
CA ASN A 265 13.55 -6.46 5.67
C ASN A 265 13.85 -6.02 4.22
N TRP A 266 14.28 -6.93 3.35
CA TRP A 266 14.81 -6.64 2.02
C TRP A 266 13.71 -6.34 1.01
N VAL A 267 13.08 -5.16 1.10
CA VAL A 267 12.01 -4.68 0.21
C VAL A 267 12.33 -3.26 -0.27
N ARG A 268 12.24 -3.00 -1.57
CA ARG A 268 12.44 -1.68 -2.19
C ARG A 268 11.54 -1.49 -3.41
N ASN A 269 11.54 -0.30 -3.98
CA ASN A 269 10.87 0.08 -5.24
C ASN A 269 9.44 -0.43 -5.36
N PHE A 270 8.53 0.11 -4.55
CA PHE A 270 7.14 -0.28 -4.62
C PHE A 270 6.16 0.89 -4.51
N THR A 271 5.00 0.73 -5.15
CA THR A 271 3.87 1.66 -5.05
C THR A 271 2.67 0.98 -4.39
N ILE A 272 2.02 1.68 -3.47
CA ILE A 272 0.64 1.38 -3.07
C ILE A 272 -0.22 2.58 -3.45
N GLN A 273 -1.14 2.38 -4.38
CA GLN A 273 -1.97 3.45 -4.91
C GLN A 273 -3.45 3.11 -4.95
N TRP A 274 -4.28 4.15 -4.82
CA TRP A 274 -5.73 4.07 -5.00
C TRP A 274 -6.40 2.92 -4.23
N SER A 275 -5.85 2.50 -3.09
CA SER A 275 -6.27 1.31 -2.35
C SER A 275 -6.96 1.66 -1.03
N ILE A 276 -7.78 0.75 -0.52
CA ILE A 276 -8.38 0.83 0.82
C ILE A 276 -7.61 -0.09 1.76
N ILE A 277 -7.12 0.45 2.88
CA ILE A 277 -6.48 -0.27 3.97
C ILE A 277 -7.31 0.00 5.22
N SER A 278 -8.20 -0.92 5.62
CA SER A 278 -9.23 -0.57 6.59
C SER A 278 -9.66 -1.66 7.57
N GLU A 279 -10.32 -1.26 8.65
CA GLU A 279 -11.04 -2.15 9.57
C GLU A 279 -10.19 -3.31 10.12
N ALA A 280 -8.90 -3.10 10.37
CA ALA A 280 -8.06 -4.13 10.96
C ALA A 280 -8.69 -4.66 12.27
N SER A 281 -8.67 -5.97 12.45
CA SER A 281 -9.42 -6.63 13.52
C SER A 281 -8.84 -6.29 14.89
N LEU A 282 -9.73 -5.96 15.83
CA LEU A 282 -9.38 -5.77 17.24
C LEU A 282 -9.51 -7.06 18.07
N PHE A 283 -9.72 -8.19 17.38
CA PHE A 283 -9.85 -9.52 17.93
C PHE A 283 -9.01 -10.53 17.14
N GLY A 284 -8.50 -11.56 17.81
CA GLY A 284 -7.80 -12.69 17.19
C GLY A 284 -6.31 -12.74 17.51
N ASN A 285 -5.68 -11.58 17.76
CA ASN A 285 -4.28 -11.55 18.17
C ASN A 285 -4.15 -11.91 19.66
N PRO A 286 -3.34 -12.93 20.03
CA PRO A 286 -3.19 -13.39 21.41
C PRO A 286 -2.53 -12.33 22.29
N GLN A 287 -1.81 -11.39 21.69
CA GLN A 287 -1.26 -10.22 22.35
C GLN A 287 -2.32 -9.14 22.57
N GLY A 288 -3.59 -9.29 22.22
CA GLY A 288 -4.58 -8.23 22.39
C GLY A 288 -4.82 -7.44 21.10
N PRO A 289 -5.55 -6.31 21.15
CA PRO A 289 -5.96 -5.62 19.94
C PRO A 289 -4.75 -4.97 19.27
N THR A 290 -4.44 -5.48 18.08
CA THR A 290 -3.33 -5.05 17.23
C THR A 290 -3.82 -4.53 15.89
N GLY A 291 -5.11 -4.21 15.71
CA GLY A 291 -5.67 -3.84 14.40
C GLY A 291 -5.00 -2.60 13.78
N PHE A 292 -3.92 -2.80 13.02
CA PHE A 292 -3.07 -1.77 12.45
C PHE A 292 -3.18 -1.72 10.92
N GLY A 293 -2.97 -0.53 10.34
CA GLY A 293 -3.07 -0.32 8.91
C GLY A 293 -1.89 -0.89 8.12
N MET A 294 -0.73 -0.24 8.24
CA MET A 294 0.48 -0.53 7.50
C MET A 294 1.73 -0.45 8.39
N LEU A 295 2.57 -1.48 8.33
CA LEU A 295 3.90 -1.48 8.94
C LEU A 295 4.97 -1.77 7.89
N ALA A 296 5.95 -0.89 7.75
CA ALA A 296 7.17 -1.15 7.01
C ALA A 296 8.38 -1.00 7.93
N ALA A 297 9.10 -2.09 8.20
CA ALA A 297 10.26 -2.03 9.06
C ALA A 297 11.26 -3.16 8.75
N PRO A 298 12.57 -2.92 8.85
CA PRO A 298 13.52 -4.02 8.98
C PRO A 298 13.41 -4.67 10.36
N THR A 299 13.91 -5.89 10.47
CA THR A 299 14.07 -6.56 11.76
C THR A 299 15.08 -5.77 12.60
N PRO A 300 14.74 -5.37 13.85
CA PRO A 300 15.68 -4.66 14.72
C PRO A 300 16.98 -5.45 14.90
N GLY A 301 18.12 -4.81 14.62
CA GLY A 301 19.45 -5.46 14.65
C GLY A 301 19.71 -6.45 13.50
N GLY A 302 18.86 -6.46 12.47
CA GLY A 302 19.00 -7.26 11.26
C GLY A 302 20.11 -6.77 10.32
N LEU A 303 20.21 -7.43 9.17
CA LEU A 303 21.23 -7.18 8.14
C LEU A 303 20.75 -6.28 7.01
N THR A 304 19.45 -5.95 6.97
CA THR A 304 18.88 -5.07 5.95
C THR A 304 19.53 -3.68 6.04
N PRO A 305 20.07 -3.13 4.93
CA PRO A 305 20.61 -1.78 4.91
C PRO A 305 19.53 -0.75 5.32
N PRO A 306 19.83 0.19 6.23
CA PRO A 306 18.87 1.20 6.68
C PRO A 306 18.32 2.09 5.57
N ASP A 307 19.00 2.21 4.43
CA ASP A 307 18.62 3.06 3.31
C ASP A 307 18.21 2.25 2.06
N LEU A 308 17.81 0.99 2.23
CA LEU A 308 17.44 0.13 1.10
C LEU A 308 16.13 0.56 0.41
N THR A 309 15.14 1.04 1.17
CA THR A 309 13.76 1.15 0.69
C THR A 309 13.46 2.49 0.02
N TYR A 310 12.83 2.39 -1.15
CA TYR A 310 12.17 3.47 -1.89
C TYR A 310 10.71 3.08 -2.12
N ALA A 311 9.76 3.94 -1.74
CA ALA A 311 8.35 3.61 -1.84
C ALA A 311 7.46 4.84 -2.06
N SER A 312 6.41 4.68 -2.88
CA SER A 312 5.35 5.67 -3.07
C SER A 312 4.03 5.13 -2.52
N ILE A 313 3.39 5.89 -1.64
CA ILE A 313 2.12 5.52 -1.03
C ILE A 313 1.17 6.69 -1.24
N HIS A 314 0.24 6.57 -2.19
CA HIS A 314 -0.60 7.70 -2.55
C HIS A 314 -2.04 7.39 -2.91
N HIS A 315 -2.93 8.36 -2.72
CA HIS A 315 -4.35 8.25 -3.05
C HIS A 315 -5.05 7.06 -2.36
N ASN A 316 -4.53 6.61 -1.22
CA ASN A 316 -5.11 5.52 -0.46
C ASN A 316 -6.06 6.04 0.63
N LEU A 317 -7.03 5.19 1.01
CA LEU A 317 -7.85 5.38 2.20
C LEU A 317 -7.39 4.43 3.32
N PHE A 318 -6.89 5.00 4.41
CA PHE A 318 -6.69 4.31 5.67
C PHE A 318 -7.89 4.59 6.58
N ALA A 319 -8.69 3.58 6.93
CA ALA A 319 -9.91 3.83 7.71
C ALA A 319 -10.13 2.80 8.81
N HIS A 320 -10.53 3.23 9.99
CA HIS A 320 -10.89 2.33 11.10
C HIS A 320 -9.77 1.34 11.46
N ASN A 321 -8.51 1.78 11.37
CA ASN A 321 -7.36 1.08 11.93
C ASN A 321 -6.94 1.80 13.21
N SER A 322 -6.53 1.06 14.24
CA SER A 322 -6.19 1.65 15.54
C SER A 322 -4.97 2.57 15.51
N ALA A 323 -3.99 2.28 14.65
CA ALA A 323 -2.75 3.03 14.46
C ALA A 323 -1.97 2.51 13.23
N ARG A 324 -0.76 3.05 13.03
CA ARG A 324 0.17 2.68 11.94
C ARG A 324 -0.46 2.92 10.57
N ASN A 325 -0.89 4.14 10.34
CA ASN A 325 -1.48 4.65 9.11
C ASN A 325 -0.59 5.78 8.54
N PRO A 326 0.71 5.57 8.25
CA PRO A 326 1.51 4.35 8.32
C PRO A 326 2.40 4.29 9.59
N LEU A 327 3.03 3.14 9.85
CA LEU A 327 4.34 3.10 10.54
C LEU A 327 5.42 2.76 9.53
N VAL A 328 6.43 3.61 9.40
CA VAL A 328 7.65 3.31 8.65
C VAL A 328 8.89 3.51 9.50
N SER A 329 9.84 2.58 9.36
CA SER A 329 11.11 2.57 10.08
C SER A 329 12.23 2.34 9.09
N GLU A 330 13.28 3.16 9.17
CA GLU A 330 14.36 3.18 8.16
C GLU A 330 13.81 3.45 6.73
N GLY A 331 14.67 3.49 5.72
CA GLY A 331 14.34 3.71 4.31
C GLY A 331 14.80 5.06 3.78
N LYS A 332 15.27 5.07 2.53
CA LYS A 332 15.88 6.24 1.87
C LYS A 332 14.84 7.25 1.40
N VAL A 333 13.73 6.79 0.82
CA VAL A 333 12.64 7.66 0.40
C VAL A 333 11.29 6.98 0.62
N TRP A 334 10.48 7.63 1.43
CA TRP A 334 9.06 7.33 1.60
C TRP A 334 8.23 8.49 1.07
N ASP A 335 7.59 8.31 -0.08
CA ASP A 335 6.77 9.33 -0.72
C ASP A 335 5.28 9.12 -0.38
N PHE A 336 4.82 9.74 0.70
CA PHE A 336 3.45 9.66 1.20
C PHE A 336 2.62 10.87 0.77
N ARG A 337 1.79 10.70 -0.27
CA ARG A 337 1.05 11.81 -0.91
C ARG A 337 -0.45 11.60 -1.01
N ASN A 338 -1.24 12.63 -0.73
CA ASN A 338 -2.69 12.63 -0.99
C ASN A 338 -3.45 11.40 -0.46
N ASN A 339 -3.00 10.81 0.66
CA ASN A 339 -3.74 9.77 1.35
C ASN A 339 -4.80 10.40 2.27
N VAL A 340 -5.89 9.68 2.48
CA VAL A 340 -6.93 10.03 3.44
C VAL A 340 -6.91 9.02 4.58
N GLU A 341 -6.91 9.52 5.80
CA GLU A 341 -6.93 8.73 7.02
C GLU A 341 -8.18 9.08 7.84
N TYR A 342 -8.83 8.05 8.39
CA TYR A 342 -10.07 8.20 9.15
C TYR A 342 -10.16 7.24 10.37
N ASN A 343 -10.50 7.81 11.54
CA ASN A 343 -10.88 7.10 12.77
C ASN A 343 -9.82 6.13 13.33
N TRP A 344 -8.80 6.65 14.03
CA TRP A 344 -7.75 5.92 14.78
C TRP A 344 -7.94 5.97 16.31
N ASN A 345 -7.36 5.04 17.11
CA ASN A 345 -7.62 4.97 18.59
C ASN A 345 -6.69 4.12 19.48
N VAL A 346 -5.38 4.06 19.27
CA VAL A 346 -4.47 3.43 20.26
C VAL A 346 -3.19 4.21 20.44
N SER A 347 -2.68 4.77 19.34
CA SER A 347 -1.54 5.67 19.30
C SER A 347 -1.77 6.67 18.17
N GLN A 348 -0.77 7.50 17.90
CA GLN A 348 -0.75 8.39 16.75
C GLN A 348 -0.86 7.58 15.45
N PRO A 349 -1.58 8.12 14.46
CA PRO A 349 -1.86 7.39 13.24
C PRO A 349 -0.58 7.24 12.41
N ALA A 350 0.18 8.31 12.15
CA ALA A 350 1.46 8.25 11.45
C ALA A 350 2.63 8.09 12.44
N GLN A 351 3.58 7.21 12.10
CA GLN A 351 4.75 6.92 12.93
C GLN A 351 5.99 6.77 12.05
N PHE A 352 6.99 7.64 12.25
CA PHE A 352 8.23 7.64 11.47
C PHE A 352 9.41 7.41 12.41
N GLN A 353 10.16 6.34 12.18
CA GLN A 353 11.16 5.87 13.14
C GLN A 353 12.53 5.73 12.51
N PHE A 354 13.55 6.02 13.31
CA PHE A 354 14.96 5.83 13.01
C PHE A 354 15.38 6.57 11.73
N GLY A 355 16.15 5.96 10.83
CA GLY A 355 16.66 6.60 9.62
C GLY A 355 15.63 6.83 8.50
N ALA A 356 14.33 6.70 8.78
CA ALA A 356 13.29 6.94 7.78
C ALA A 356 13.33 8.38 7.25
N SER A 357 13.36 8.52 5.92
CA SER A 357 13.33 9.80 5.22
C SER A 357 12.04 9.91 4.41
N VAL A 358 11.21 10.92 4.70
CA VAL A 358 9.80 10.94 4.32
C VAL A 358 9.40 12.26 3.67
N ASN A 359 8.81 12.18 2.47
CA ASN A 359 7.94 13.21 1.92
C ASN A 359 6.53 12.94 2.40
N PHE A 360 5.95 13.87 3.15
CA PHE A 360 4.58 13.76 3.64
C PHE A 360 3.78 14.96 3.17
N ILE A 361 3.04 14.79 2.08
CA ILE A 361 2.52 15.90 1.27
C ILE A 361 1.03 15.74 0.98
N GLY A 362 0.25 16.78 1.30
CA GLY A 362 -1.15 16.86 0.90
C GLY A 362 -2.07 15.75 1.45
N ASN A 363 -1.70 15.12 2.57
CA ASN A 363 -2.51 14.09 3.20
C ASN A 363 -3.63 14.70 4.07
N ARG A 364 -4.74 13.99 4.22
CA ARG A 364 -5.88 14.39 5.06
C ARG A 364 -6.11 13.39 6.19
N TYR A 365 -6.10 13.86 7.44
CA TYR A 365 -6.43 13.05 8.62
C TYR A 365 -7.70 13.56 9.27
N ILE A 366 -8.70 12.68 9.36
CA ILE A 366 -10.07 13.01 9.79
C ILE A 366 -10.39 12.20 11.05
N PRO A 367 -10.64 12.86 12.20
CA PRO A 367 -10.94 12.15 13.42
C PRO A 367 -12.32 11.46 13.34
N GLY A 368 -12.51 10.41 14.13
CA GLY A 368 -13.79 9.70 14.26
C GLY A 368 -14.20 9.42 15.71
N LEU A 369 -15.17 8.52 15.88
CA LEU A 369 -15.76 8.16 17.18
C LEU A 369 -14.78 7.59 18.21
N ASP A 370 -13.67 7.07 17.71
CA ASP A 370 -12.64 6.43 18.50
C ASP A 370 -11.39 7.29 18.60
N THR A 371 -11.27 8.38 17.83
CA THR A 371 -10.16 9.32 18.02
C THR A 371 -10.23 9.94 19.42
N SER A 372 -9.25 9.60 20.26
CA SER A 372 -9.13 10.16 21.59
C SER A 372 -8.65 11.62 21.48
N PHE A 373 -9.09 12.49 22.40
CA PHE A 373 -8.68 13.90 22.49
C PHE A 373 -8.20 14.32 23.90
N ALA A 374 -7.93 13.37 24.80
CA ALA A 374 -7.51 13.65 26.18
C ALA A 374 -6.07 14.24 26.31
N PRO A 375 -5.75 15.11 27.30
CA PRO A 375 -4.40 15.67 27.49
C PRO A 375 -3.52 14.80 28.41
N PRO A 376 -2.16 14.76 28.29
CA PRO A 376 -1.25 15.40 27.32
C PRO A 376 -0.76 14.46 26.21
N GLU A 377 -1.41 13.30 25.98
CA GLU A 377 -1.01 12.36 24.94
C GLU A 377 -1.43 12.73 23.51
N ILE A 378 -2.28 13.75 23.33
CA ILE A 378 -3.14 13.79 22.13
C ILE A 378 -3.09 15.11 21.37
N ARG A 379 -1.89 15.50 20.96
CA ARG A 379 -1.72 16.62 20.05
C ARG A 379 -0.69 16.41 18.94
N ASN A 380 -0.22 15.19 18.69
CA ASN A 380 0.63 14.92 17.52
C ASN A 380 -0.06 13.98 16.54
N LEU A 381 0.03 14.35 15.26
CA LEU A 381 -0.31 13.50 14.13
C LEU A 381 0.77 12.43 13.90
N ILE A 382 2.04 12.86 14.06
CA ILE A 382 3.21 12.07 13.73
C ILE A 382 3.97 11.79 15.03
N ASP A 383 4.13 10.51 15.33
CA ASP A 383 5.04 10.04 16.39
C ASP A 383 6.39 9.66 15.80
N ILE A 384 7.46 10.03 16.50
CA ILE A 384 8.83 9.68 16.14
C ILE A 384 9.54 9.02 17.33
N ASN A 385 10.60 8.27 17.08
CA ASN A 385 11.41 7.72 18.16
C ASN A 385 12.05 8.83 19.00
N SER A 386 12.32 8.54 20.27
CA SER A 386 13.01 9.52 21.12
C SER A 386 14.46 9.69 20.68
N PRO A 387 15.09 10.87 20.86
CA PRO A 387 16.51 11.07 20.54
C PRO A 387 17.46 10.15 21.32
N ALA A 388 16.98 9.55 22.42
CA ALA A 388 17.75 8.60 23.21
C ALA A 388 17.73 7.18 22.62
N GLU A 389 16.77 6.88 21.73
CA GLU A 389 16.60 5.55 21.13
C GLU A 389 17.46 5.34 19.88
N GLY A 390 17.80 6.40 19.14
CA GLY A 390 18.59 6.28 17.93
C GLY A 390 18.53 7.51 17.04
N ALA A 391 18.88 7.32 15.76
CA ALA A 391 18.73 8.35 14.73
C ALA A 391 17.29 8.87 14.69
N LEU A 392 17.11 10.15 14.39
CA LEU A 392 15.80 10.74 14.19
C LEU A 392 15.41 10.66 12.70
N PRO A 393 14.12 10.50 12.39
CA PRO A 393 13.65 10.52 11.01
C PRO A 393 13.86 11.90 10.40
N ARG A 394 13.88 11.94 9.06
CA ARG A 394 13.94 13.16 8.27
C ARG A 394 12.63 13.35 7.53
N ILE A 395 11.97 14.48 7.72
CA ILE A 395 10.58 14.68 7.27
C ILE A 395 10.46 16.01 6.52
N PHE A 396 9.96 15.94 5.29
CA PHE A 396 9.43 17.09 4.56
C PHE A 396 7.91 17.11 4.73
N LEU A 397 7.37 18.23 5.22
CA LEU A 397 5.94 18.44 5.43
C LEU A 397 5.43 19.53 4.49
N GLN A 398 4.36 19.25 3.75
CA GLN A 398 3.70 20.27 2.92
C GLN A 398 2.20 19.99 2.81
N ASP A 399 1.37 21.01 3.02
CA ASP A 399 -0.07 21.03 2.71
C ASP A 399 -0.95 19.99 3.41
N ASN A 400 -0.44 19.20 4.36
CA ASN A 400 -1.24 18.22 5.09
C ASN A 400 -2.32 18.90 5.95
N LEU A 401 -3.52 18.31 5.99
CA LEU A 401 -4.61 18.78 6.84
C LEU A 401 -4.95 17.75 7.91
N ALA A 402 -4.96 18.19 9.16
CA ALA A 402 -5.15 17.35 10.35
C ALA A 402 -5.91 18.14 11.43
N PRO A 403 -6.35 17.52 12.54
CA PRO A 403 -7.09 18.23 13.59
C PRO A 403 -6.41 19.50 14.14
N LEU A 404 -5.08 19.57 14.12
CA LEU A 404 -4.32 20.74 14.58
C LEU A 404 -3.87 21.70 13.48
N ARG A 405 -3.89 21.23 12.23
CA ARG A 405 -3.62 22.03 11.04
C ARG A 405 -4.80 21.96 10.10
N THR A 406 -5.73 22.89 10.26
CA THR A 406 -7.05 22.90 9.61
C THR A 406 -7.07 23.71 8.30
N ALA A 407 -6.04 24.49 8.01
CA ALA A 407 -5.95 25.30 6.79
C ALA A 407 -4.50 25.47 6.32
N SER A 408 -4.32 25.71 5.02
CA SER A 408 -3.01 25.93 4.38
C SER A 408 -2.28 27.21 4.82
N THR A 409 -2.95 28.10 5.55
CA THR A 409 -2.34 29.32 6.11
C THR A 409 -1.56 29.07 7.41
N GLN A 410 -1.70 27.88 8.00
CA GLN A 410 -0.96 27.46 9.20
C GLN A 410 0.42 26.92 8.82
N ASP A 411 1.36 26.90 9.78
CA ASP A 411 2.67 26.26 9.60
C ASP A 411 2.44 24.76 9.34
N ASP A 412 3.16 24.17 8.37
CA ASP A 412 3.06 22.74 8.06
C ASP A 412 3.34 21.83 9.26
N TRP A 413 4.16 22.29 10.20
CA TRP A 413 4.45 21.58 11.44
C TRP A 413 3.33 21.66 12.49
N ASP A 414 2.31 22.51 12.29
CA ASP A 414 1.12 22.54 13.16
C ASP A 414 0.33 21.22 13.08
N VAL A 415 0.63 20.32 12.14
CA VAL A 415 0.13 18.93 12.16
C VAL A 415 0.47 18.22 13.48
N GLY A 416 1.56 18.63 14.14
CA GLY A 416 2.03 18.07 15.39
C GLY A 416 2.92 16.86 15.17
N VAL A 417 4.23 17.05 15.38
CA VAL A 417 5.24 15.99 15.44
C VAL A 417 5.74 15.90 16.88
N ALA A 418 5.82 14.71 17.46
CA ALA A 418 6.32 14.53 18.82
C ALA A 418 6.93 13.14 19.04
N TYR A 419 7.61 12.97 20.17
CA TYR A 419 8.07 11.67 20.68
C TYR A 419 7.72 11.49 22.16
N GLY A 420 7.58 10.25 22.59
CA GLY A 420 7.42 9.88 24.00
C GLY A 420 8.75 9.80 24.75
N THR A 421 8.77 10.23 26.02
CA THR A 421 9.93 10.06 26.93
C THR A 421 9.47 9.82 28.36
N PRO A 422 10.20 9.04 29.21
CA PRO A 422 9.80 8.84 30.60
C PRO A 422 9.62 10.17 31.36
N ASN A 423 8.59 10.25 32.23
CA ASN A 423 8.31 11.44 33.03
C ASN A 423 9.27 11.59 34.23
N VAL A 424 10.57 11.71 33.95
CA VAL A 424 11.62 11.89 34.95
C VAL A 424 11.61 13.34 35.44
N GLY A 425 11.54 13.53 36.77
CA GLY A 425 11.59 14.86 37.36
C GLY A 425 10.34 15.71 37.15
N GLY A 426 9.22 15.12 36.69
CA GLY A 426 7.97 15.85 36.46
C GLY A 426 7.95 16.67 35.18
N LEU A 427 8.68 16.23 34.14
CA LEU A 427 8.79 16.84 32.80
C LEU A 427 7.47 17.37 32.23
N CYS A 428 6.38 16.63 32.36
CA CYS A 428 5.04 17.03 31.89
C CYS A 428 4.04 17.26 33.03
N GLY A 429 4.51 17.30 34.28
CA GLY A 429 3.67 17.37 35.47
C GLY A 429 2.77 16.13 35.65
N GLY A 430 1.89 16.17 36.67
CA GLY A 430 0.89 15.12 36.91
C GLY A 430 1.47 13.75 37.28
N GLY A 431 0.63 12.71 37.15
CA GLY A 431 0.98 11.31 37.46
C GLY A 431 1.29 10.44 36.22
N ALA A 432 1.47 11.04 35.05
CA ALA A 432 1.78 10.31 33.82
C ALA A 432 3.17 9.65 33.90
N SER A 433 3.33 8.44 33.37
CA SER A 433 4.62 7.73 33.34
C SER A 433 5.49 8.13 32.15
N VAL A 434 4.88 8.65 31.08
CA VAL A 434 5.52 9.08 29.84
C VAL A 434 5.01 10.49 29.48
N CYS A 435 5.90 11.34 28.99
CA CYS A 435 5.62 12.66 28.47
C CYS A 435 5.78 12.68 26.96
N ASN A 436 4.87 13.36 26.26
CA ASN A 436 5.03 13.64 24.84
C ASN A 436 5.69 15.00 24.65
N VAL A 437 6.75 15.03 23.86
CA VAL A 437 7.56 16.23 23.61
C VAL A 437 7.42 16.63 22.15
N PHE A 438 6.84 17.81 21.92
CA PHE A 438 6.63 18.36 20.59
C PHE A 438 7.92 18.85 19.95
N ILE A 439 8.07 18.58 18.66
CA ILE A 439 9.09 19.18 17.81
C ILE A 439 8.63 20.59 17.43
N THR A 440 9.46 21.59 17.73
CA THR A 440 9.18 23.01 17.51
C THR A 440 10.41 23.69 16.90
N PRO A 441 10.31 24.92 16.35
CA PRO A 441 11.47 25.61 15.81
C PRO A 441 12.65 25.70 16.79
N ASP A 442 12.36 25.85 18.09
CA ASP A 442 13.36 25.94 19.15
C ASP A 442 13.78 24.56 19.73
N HIS A 443 13.13 23.47 19.32
CA HIS A 443 13.38 22.11 19.82
C HIS A 443 13.38 21.07 18.69
N LEU A 444 14.59 20.64 18.31
CA LEU A 444 14.87 19.53 17.38
C LEU A 444 14.34 19.67 15.93
N ARG A 445 13.55 20.71 15.58
CA ARG A 445 13.05 20.87 14.20
C ARG A 445 14.19 20.82 13.17
N ASN A 446 15.29 21.53 13.39
CA ASN A 446 16.45 21.50 12.49
C ASN A 446 17.13 20.13 12.31
N GLN A 447 16.85 19.14 13.17
CA GLN A 447 17.37 17.78 13.07
C GLN A 447 16.41 16.83 12.34
N VAL A 448 15.11 17.14 12.37
CA VAL A 448 14.04 16.32 11.79
C VAL A 448 13.63 16.87 10.42
N GLU A 449 13.59 18.18 10.25
CA GLU A 449 13.11 18.84 9.04
C GLU A 449 14.01 18.56 7.82
N LEU A 450 13.35 18.24 6.71
CA LEU A 450 13.91 18.41 5.37
C LEU A 450 13.37 19.73 4.82
N PRO A 451 14.23 20.66 4.38
CA PRO A 451 13.77 21.96 3.87
C PRO A 451 13.16 21.87 2.48
N GLU A 452 13.48 20.83 1.72
CA GLU A 452 12.99 20.55 0.37
C GLU A 452 12.53 19.09 0.31
N PRO A 453 11.58 18.74 -0.58
CA PRO A 453 11.16 17.36 -0.74
C PRO A 453 12.33 16.51 -1.23
N LEU A 454 12.37 15.26 -0.77
CA LEU A 454 13.24 14.24 -1.34
C LEU A 454 12.82 14.02 -2.80
N PRO A 455 13.77 13.78 -3.70
CA PRO A 455 13.45 13.41 -5.06
C PRO A 455 12.68 12.07 -5.07
N ALA A 456 11.63 12.01 -5.88
CA ALA A 456 10.79 10.84 -6.04
C ALA A 456 10.18 10.85 -7.46
N PRO A 457 9.85 9.68 -8.03
CA PRO A 457 9.13 9.60 -9.29
C PRO A 457 7.81 10.38 -9.23
N ALA A 458 7.36 10.86 -10.39
CA ALA A 458 6.17 11.68 -10.47
C ALA A 458 4.93 10.95 -9.94
N VAL A 459 4.15 11.66 -9.12
CA VAL A 459 2.83 11.27 -8.64
C VAL A 459 1.93 12.48 -8.83
N THR A 460 0.82 12.31 -9.55
CA THR A 460 -0.13 13.39 -9.79
C THR A 460 -0.69 13.89 -8.47
N THR A 461 -0.30 15.08 -8.03
CA THR A 461 -0.67 15.62 -6.71
C THR A 461 -1.79 16.65 -6.84
N TYR A 462 -2.87 16.46 -6.07
CA TYR A 462 -4.03 17.35 -6.04
C TYR A 462 -4.08 18.19 -4.75
N PRO A 463 -4.77 19.35 -4.77
CA PRO A 463 -5.16 20.03 -3.54
C PRO A 463 -5.91 19.08 -2.60
N VAL A 464 -5.65 19.17 -1.29
CA VAL A 464 -6.11 18.16 -0.31
C VAL A 464 -7.61 17.90 -0.36
N GLU A 465 -8.44 18.94 -0.47
CA GLU A 465 -9.91 18.76 -0.54
C GLU A 465 -10.37 18.02 -1.81
N GLU A 466 -9.67 18.22 -2.93
CA GLU A 466 -9.93 17.47 -4.16
C GLU A 466 -9.45 16.02 -4.05
N ALA A 467 -8.24 15.82 -3.48
CA ALA A 467 -7.70 14.49 -3.20
C ALA A 467 -8.65 13.67 -2.34
N VAL A 468 -9.27 14.28 -1.31
CA VAL A 468 -10.24 13.61 -0.44
C VAL A 468 -11.41 13.05 -1.23
N GLN A 469 -12.03 13.85 -2.10
CA GLN A 469 -13.16 13.40 -2.90
C GLN A 469 -12.76 12.30 -3.88
N ARG A 470 -11.60 12.45 -4.54
CA ARG A 470 -11.06 11.43 -5.44
C ARG A 470 -10.81 10.10 -4.73
N VAL A 471 -10.25 10.12 -3.52
CA VAL A 471 -10.02 8.91 -2.72
C VAL A 471 -11.34 8.27 -2.29
N ILE A 472 -12.32 9.06 -1.83
CA ILE A 472 -13.66 8.53 -1.48
C ILE A 472 -14.32 7.85 -2.68
N ASP A 473 -14.21 8.43 -3.87
CA ASP A 473 -14.85 7.95 -5.09
C ASP A 473 -14.11 6.76 -5.71
N GLY A 474 -12.78 6.83 -5.75
CA GLY A 474 -11.91 5.96 -6.54
C GLY A 474 -11.19 4.86 -5.78
N ALA A 475 -10.85 5.03 -4.50
CA ALA A 475 -9.96 4.09 -3.82
C ALA A 475 -10.63 2.74 -3.52
N GLY A 476 -9.84 1.66 -3.58
CA GLY A 476 -10.23 0.27 -3.32
C GLY A 476 -10.60 -0.52 -4.58
N ALA A 477 -11.06 -1.75 -4.39
CA ALA A 477 -11.51 -2.64 -5.46
C ALA A 477 -12.85 -2.18 -6.04
N THR A 478 -12.78 -1.16 -6.90
CA THR A 478 -13.91 -0.52 -7.59
C THR A 478 -14.38 -1.26 -8.83
N LYS A 479 -13.57 -2.19 -9.36
CA LYS A 479 -13.91 -3.04 -10.51
C LYS A 479 -14.03 -4.51 -10.09
N PRO A 480 -14.96 -5.27 -10.71
CA PRO A 480 -15.99 -4.84 -11.67
C PRO A 480 -17.03 -3.87 -11.06
N ARG A 481 -17.15 -3.84 -9.73
CA ARG A 481 -17.91 -2.86 -8.96
C ARG A 481 -17.35 -2.75 -7.55
N ARG A 482 -17.62 -1.66 -6.81
CA ARG A 482 -17.31 -1.55 -5.38
C ARG A 482 -18.23 -2.48 -4.55
N ASP A 483 -17.70 -3.17 -3.55
CA ASP A 483 -18.49 -4.09 -2.71
C ASP A 483 -19.24 -3.36 -1.57
N ALA A 484 -20.05 -4.10 -0.80
CA ALA A 484 -20.82 -3.52 0.30
C ALA A 484 -19.95 -2.97 1.45
N ILE A 485 -18.77 -3.55 1.67
CA ILE A 485 -17.84 -3.16 2.75
C ILE A 485 -17.23 -1.81 2.43
N ASP A 486 -16.59 -1.70 1.26
CA ASP A 486 -15.96 -0.48 0.78
C ASP A 486 -16.99 0.62 0.53
N THR A 487 -18.21 0.26 0.10
CA THR A 487 -19.32 1.21 -0.05
C THR A 487 -19.75 1.78 1.30
N ALA A 488 -19.83 0.97 2.35
CA ALA A 488 -20.17 1.45 3.68
C ALA A 488 -19.11 2.44 4.20
N LEU A 489 -17.83 2.11 4.05
CA LEU A 489 -16.70 2.98 4.43
C LEU A 489 -16.71 4.30 3.67
N ALA A 490 -16.84 4.27 2.35
CA ALA A 490 -16.88 5.47 1.52
C ALA A 490 -18.10 6.35 1.86
N ASN A 491 -19.27 5.75 2.10
CA ASN A 491 -20.47 6.50 2.47
C ASN A 491 -20.36 7.14 3.85
N GLU A 492 -19.78 6.45 4.83
CA GLU A 492 -19.52 7.00 6.16
C GLU A 492 -18.55 8.19 6.07
N LEU A 493 -17.43 8.03 5.36
CA LEU A 493 -16.46 9.10 5.20
C LEU A 493 -17.05 10.30 4.45
N ARG A 494 -17.83 10.06 3.38
CA ARG A 494 -18.53 11.13 2.65
C ARG A 494 -19.51 11.86 3.56
N TYR A 495 -20.28 11.14 4.38
CA TYR A 495 -21.18 11.74 5.36
C TYR A 495 -20.44 12.67 6.34
N ILE A 496 -19.25 12.28 6.78
CA ILE A 496 -18.43 13.09 7.70
C ILE A 496 -17.93 14.36 7.02
N VAL A 497 -17.39 14.24 5.81
CA VAL A 497 -16.85 15.36 5.03
C VAL A 497 -17.95 16.36 4.69
N ASP A 498 -19.10 15.89 4.18
CA ASP A 498 -20.22 16.74 3.76
C ASP A 498 -20.86 17.50 4.92
N ASN A 499 -20.79 16.96 6.14
CA ASN A 499 -21.37 17.56 7.34
C ASN A 499 -20.33 18.23 8.25
N ASN A 500 -19.05 18.24 7.86
CA ASN A 500 -17.93 18.79 8.63
C ASN A 500 -17.92 18.30 10.10
N LEU A 501 -18.17 17.00 10.31
CA LEU A 501 -18.28 16.41 11.65
C LEU A 501 -16.91 16.38 12.34
N PHE A 502 -16.93 16.30 13.67
CA PHE A 502 -15.75 16.17 14.55
C PHE A 502 -14.78 17.37 14.59
N VAL A 503 -15.14 18.51 13.99
CA VAL A 503 -14.39 19.77 14.16
C VAL A 503 -14.60 20.36 15.57
N ASP A 504 -15.83 20.35 16.09
CA ASP A 504 -16.19 21.01 17.36
C ASP A 504 -16.80 20.09 18.43
N SER A 505 -17.31 18.91 18.06
CA SER A 505 -17.83 17.92 19.02
C SER A 505 -17.99 16.52 18.40
N GLN A 506 -18.04 15.50 19.26
CA GLN A 506 -18.30 14.11 18.89
C GLN A 506 -19.83 13.88 18.80
N PRO A 507 -20.39 13.49 17.64
CA PRO A 507 -21.81 13.20 17.49
C PRO A 507 -22.13 11.84 18.15
N VAL A 508 -22.44 11.89 19.44
CA VAL A 508 -22.75 10.69 20.23
C VAL A 508 -24.05 10.04 19.74
N GLY A 509 -23.95 8.77 19.31
CA GLY A 509 -25.11 7.96 18.94
C GLY A 509 -25.59 8.15 17.49
N ASP A 510 -24.79 8.78 16.62
CA ASP A 510 -25.11 8.87 15.20
C ASP A 510 -25.15 7.46 14.56
N PRO A 511 -26.27 7.04 13.97
CA PRO A 511 -26.42 5.70 13.40
C PRO A 511 -25.58 5.48 12.12
N ASN A 512 -25.13 6.55 11.47
CA ASN A 512 -24.30 6.50 10.27
C ASN A 512 -22.82 6.29 10.59
N LEU A 513 -22.44 6.42 11.87
CA LEU A 513 -21.06 6.32 12.31
C LEU A 513 -20.80 5.00 13.01
N ARG A 514 -19.56 4.56 12.92
CA ARG A 514 -19.11 3.25 13.39
C ARG A 514 -17.82 3.38 14.16
N ARG A 515 -17.57 2.37 15.00
CA ARG A 515 -16.34 2.28 15.78
C ARG A 515 -15.29 1.49 15.02
N ILE A 516 -14.04 1.69 15.39
CA ILE A 516 -12.89 0.98 14.83
C ILE A 516 -13.08 -0.53 14.87
N GLY A 517 -12.64 -1.15 13.77
CA GLY A 517 -12.75 -2.57 13.50
C GLY A 517 -13.80 -2.86 12.45
N PRO A 518 -14.15 -4.14 12.27
CA PRO A 518 -15.10 -4.56 11.25
C PRO A 518 -16.49 -3.96 11.45
N HIS A 519 -17.14 -3.55 10.36
CA HIS A 519 -18.51 -3.06 10.33
C HIS A 519 -19.51 -4.19 10.08
N HIS A 520 -19.01 -5.30 9.52
CA HIS A 520 -19.78 -6.45 9.11
C HIS A 520 -19.36 -7.67 9.94
N GLY A 521 -20.33 -8.32 10.56
CA GLY A 521 -20.10 -9.51 11.39
C GLY A 521 -21.01 -9.57 12.60
N ALA A 522 -20.85 -10.62 13.39
CA ALA A 522 -21.59 -10.77 14.64
C ALA A 522 -20.96 -9.89 15.72
N ILE A 523 -21.80 -9.22 16.52
CA ILE A 523 -21.34 -8.53 17.73
C ILE A 523 -21.14 -9.57 18.82
N ALA A 524 -19.92 -9.67 19.32
CA ALA A 524 -19.54 -10.57 20.40
C ALA A 524 -19.00 -9.81 21.61
N ASN A 525 -19.23 -10.37 22.80
CA ASN A 525 -18.58 -9.90 24.02
C ASN A 525 -17.17 -10.53 24.08
N VAL A 526 -16.15 -9.68 24.07
CA VAL A 526 -14.75 -10.09 24.18
C VAL A 526 -14.24 -9.67 25.56
N LEU A 527 -13.79 -10.65 26.33
CA LEU A 527 -13.08 -10.42 27.59
C LEU A 527 -11.62 -10.11 27.28
N TRP A 528 -11.14 -8.97 27.77
CA TRP A 528 -9.75 -8.55 27.66
C TRP A 528 -9.07 -8.52 29.02
N PHE A 529 -7.95 -9.20 29.14
CA PHE A 529 -7.07 -9.18 30.29
C PHE A 529 -5.88 -8.21 30.10
N ARG A 530 -5.74 -7.23 30.99
CA ARG A 530 -4.69 -6.20 30.98
C ARG A 530 -4.07 -6.04 32.38
N PRO A 531 -3.17 -6.93 32.83
CA PRO A 531 -2.54 -6.77 34.13
C PRO A 531 -1.80 -5.44 34.22
N ASN A 532 -1.86 -4.76 35.38
CA ASN A 532 -1.13 -3.51 35.63
C ASN A 532 0.38 -3.74 35.87
N ALA A 533 0.81 -5.00 35.95
CA ALA A 533 2.19 -5.40 36.15
C ALA A 533 3.00 -5.37 34.83
N ASP A 534 4.34 -5.40 34.98
CA ASP A 534 5.38 -5.26 33.95
C ASP A 534 4.94 -5.64 32.51
N PRO A 535 4.96 -4.71 31.55
CA PRO A 535 4.56 -4.95 30.16
C PRO A 535 5.42 -6.00 29.44
N THR A 536 6.52 -6.49 30.03
CA THR A 536 7.32 -7.60 29.51
C THR A 536 6.78 -8.99 29.91
N ILE A 537 5.85 -9.08 30.87
CA ILE A 537 5.19 -10.32 31.28
C ILE A 537 3.87 -10.48 30.51
N LEU A 538 3.99 -10.73 29.21
CA LEU A 538 2.84 -10.87 28.31
C LEU A 538 2.33 -12.31 28.28
N CYS A 539 1.68 -12.72 29.37
CA CYS A 539 0.88 -13.94 29.34
C CYS A 539 -0.17 -13.88 28.24
N GLN A 540 -0.17 -14.89 27.37
CA GLN A 540 -1.06 -15.02 26.23
C GLN A 540 -1.89 -16.32 26.36
N PRO A 541 -3.11 -16.35 25.79
CA PRO A 541 -3.79 -15.26 25.08
C PRO A 541 -4.32 -14.18 26.05
N ARG A 542 -4.44 -12.93 25.60
CA ARG A 542 -5.00 -11.80 26.40
C ARG A 542 -6.48 -11.53 26.11
N GLN A 543 -7.03 -12.12 25.07
CA GLN A 543 -8.42 -11.94 24.66
C GLN A 543 -9.16 -13.28 24.68
N TYR A 544 -10.45 -13.21 24.95
CA TYR A 544 -11.32 -14.37 24.93
C TYR A 544 -12.72 -13.96 24.48
N GLN A 545 -13.21 -14.55 23.38
CA GLN A 545 -14.60 -14.40 22.97
C GLN A 545 -15.48 -15.20 23.93
N MET A 546 -16.40 -14.53 24.61
CA MET A 546 -17.31 -15.17 25.56
C MET A 546 -18.34 -16.01 24.82
N GLU A 547 -18.58 -17.23 25.30
CA GLU A 547 -19.62 -18.10 24.77
C GLU A 547 -21.02 -17.55 25.11
N PRO A 548 -22.05 -17.79 24.27
CA PRO A 548 -23.41 -17.37 24.56
C PRO A 548 -23.91 -17.89 25.92
N GLY A 549 -24.33 -16.98 26.79
CA GLY A 549 -24.83 -17.30 28.14
C GLY A 549 -23.75 -17.56 29.20
N GLN A 550 -22.46 -17.51 28.83
CA GLN A 550 -21.35 -17.68 29.77
C GLN A 550 -21.28 -16.50 30.75
N THR A 551 -21.10 -16.81 32.03
CA THR A 551 -20.90 -15.78 33.06
C THR A 551 -19.51 -15.17 32.96
N LEU A 552 -19.34 -13.94 33.47
CA LEU A 552 -18.03 -13.30 33.53
C LEU A 552 -17.01 -14.11 34.34
N ALA A 553 -17.45 -14.80 35.40
CA ALA A 553 -16.57 -15.64 36.22
C ALA A 553 -16.05 -16.85 35.43
N GLU A 554 -16.93 -17.54 34.72
CA GLU A 554 -16.56 -18.67 33.85
C GLU A 554 -15.63 -18.22 32.73
N ALA A 555 -15.90 -17.08 32.09
CA ALA A 555 -15.06 -16.53 31.03
C ALA A 555 -13.65 -16.17 31.52
N LYS A 556 -13.53 -15.56 32.70
CA LYS A 556 -12.22 -15.26 33.31
C LYS A 556 -11.43 -16.53 33.61
N LEU A 557 -12.07 -17.55 34.17
CA LEU A 557 -11.43 -18.84 34.42
C LEU A 557 -11.01 -19.50 33.11
N ALA A 558 -11.86 -19.49 32.08
CA ALA A 558 -11.57 -20.07 30.78
C ALA A 558 -10.39 -19.40 30.07
N LEU A 559 -10.27 -18.07 30.16
CA LEU A 559 -9.13 -17.32 29.64
C LEU A 559 -7.85 -17.66 30.41
N LEU A 560 -7.87 -17.59 31.74
CA LEU A 560 -6.69 -17.93 32.56
C LEU A 560 -6.26 -19.39 32.41
N ALA A 561 -7.19 -20.31 32.14
CA ALA A 561 -6.91 -21.72 31.90
C ALA A 561 -6.09 -21.97 30.61
N GLN A 562 -6.11 -21.04 29.65
CA GLN A 562 -5.37 -21.14 28.39
C GLN A 562 -3.94 -20.61 28.51
N MET A 563 -3.61 -19.91 29.59
CA MET A 563 -2.30 -19.28 29.78
C MET A 563 -1.30 -20.26 30.39
N SER A 564 -0.14 -20.42 29.74
CA SER A 564 0.97 -21.26 30.19
C SER A 564 2.18 -20.40 30.54
N CYS A 565 2.09 -19.64 31.63
CA CYS A 565 3.06 -18.60 31.99
C CYS A 565 2.97 -18.24 33.49
N THR A 566 3.85 -17.35 33.95
CA THR A 566 3.89 -16.87 35.34
C THR A 566 3.73 -15.34 35.38
N ILE A 567 2.77 -14.83 36.15
CA ILE A 567 2.55 -13.39 36.37
C ILE A 567 2.86 -13.07 37.83
N ASP A 568 3.82 -12.19 38.10
CA ASP A 568 4.20 -11.81 39.47
C ASP A 568 4.49 -13.01 40.40
N GLY A 569 5.11 -14.08 39.86
CA GLY A 569 5.37 -15.32 40.60
C GLY A 569 4.18 -16.29 40.70
N ILE A 570 3.02 -15.94 40.15
CA ILE A 570 1.81 -16.77 40.12
C ILE A 570 1.79 -17.58 38.82
N ALA A 571 2.00 -18.89 38.92
CA ALA A 571 2.00 -19.79 37.76
C ALA A 571 0.57 -20.10 37.31
N LEU A 572 0.24 -19.84 36.04
CA LEU A 572 -1.03 -20.21 35.41
C LEU A 572 -0.91 -21.57 34.70
N PRO A 573 -2.00 -22.35 34.63
CA PRO A 573 -3.36 -22.02 35.09
C PRO A 573 -3.59 -22.23 36.61
N GLY A 574 -2.68 -22.90 37.31
CA GLY A 574 -2.87 -23.31 38.72
C GLY A 574 -3.11 -22.18 39.72
N GLY A 575 -2.60 -20.98 39.44
CA GLY A 575 -2.73 -19.78 40.25
C GLY A 575 -3.91 -18.86 39.89
N ALA A 576 -4.84 -19.29 39.03
CA ALA A 576 -5.93 -18.44 38.55
C ALA A 576 -6.76 -17.82 39.69
N ALA A 577 -7.01 -18.55 40.79
CA ALA A 577 -7.73 -18.03 41.95
C ALA A 577 -7.01 -16.85 42.63
N GLN A 578 -5.67 -16.81 42.59
CA GLN A 578 -4.88 -15.72 43.15
C GLN A 578 -4.97 -14.46 42.27
N ILE A 579 -4.93 -14.63 40.94
CA ILE A 579 -5.16 -13.53 39.98
C ILE A 579 -6.55 -12.93 40.18
N LEU A 580 -7.58 -13.77 40.33
CA LEU A 580 -8.97 -13.32 40.48
C LEU A 580 -9.26 -12.65 41.83
N ALA A 581 -8.43 -12.88 42.84
CA ALA A 581 -8.58 -12.26 44.16
C ALA A 581 -8.16 -10.78 44.18
N ASP A 582 -7.39 -10.31 43.20
CA ASP A 582 -6.94 -8.91 43.09
C ASP A 582 -7.34 -8.29 41.73
N PRO A 583 -8.63 -7.92 41.57
CA PRO A 583 -9.13 -7.36 40.31
C PRO A 583 -8.60 -5.93 40.02
N VAL A 584 -8.00 -5.26 41.00
CA VAL A 584 -7.38 -3.94 40.81
C VAL A 584 -6.04 -4.11 40.12
N LYS A 585 -5.23 -5.09 40.54
CA LYS A 585 -3.94 -5.39 39.92
C LYS A 585 -4.08 -6.13 38.59
N TYR A 586 -5.10 -6.99 38.47
CA TYR A 586 -5.34 -7.86 37.34
C TYR A 586 -6.71 -7.58 36.69
N PRO A 587 -6.92 -6.40 36.08
CA PRO A 587 -8.22 -6.04 35.56
C PRO A 587 -8.59 -6.83 34.31
N PHE A 588 -9.88 -7.13 34.23
CA PHE A 588 -10.53 -7.69 33.05
C PHE A 588 -11.64 -6.76 32.60
N VAL A 589 -11.71 -6.49 31.31
CA VAL A 589 -12.72 -5.61 30.71
C VAL A 589 -13.48 -6.39 29.64
N VAL A 590 -14.81 -6.28 29.64
CA VAL A 590 -15.63 -6.81 28.55
C VAL A 590 -15.85 -5.69 27.55
N VAL A 591 -15.49 -5.93 26.29
CA VAL A 591 -15.71 -5.02 25.18
C VAL A 591 -16.57 -5.71 24.12
N GLN A 592 -17.49 -4.97 23.51
CA GLN A 592 -18.24 -5.47 22.36
C GLN A 592 -17.39 -5.26 21.10
N ARG A 593 -17.20 -6.32 20.32
CA ARG A 593 -16.48 -6.30 19.05
C ARG A 593 -17.33 -6.92 17.97
N VAL A 594 -17.29 -6.36 16.77
CA VAL A 594 -17.79 -7.03 15.57
C VAL A 594 -16.70 -7.99 15.11
N ILE A 595 -17.07 -9.25 14.89
CA ILE A 595 -16.15 -10.29 14.45
C ILE A 595 -16.73 -10.91 13.17
N PRO A 596 -16.09 -10.71 12.00
CA PRO A 596 -16.50 -11.36 10.75
C PRO A 596 -16.13 -12.85 10.78
N ASP A 597 -16.90 -13.65 10.07
CA ASP A 597 -16.71 -15.08 9.89
C ASP A 597 -17.09 -15.48 8.45
N ARG A 598 -16.99 -16.78 8.10
CA ARG A 598 -17.44 -17.26 6.78
C ARG A 598 -18.91 -16.97 6.54
N THR A 599 -19.76 -16.99 7.55
CA THR A 599 -21.19 -16.67 7.42
C THR A 599 -21.38 -15.22 6.95
N THR A 600 -20.59 -14.31 7.52
CA THR A 600 -20.57 -12.89 7.16
C THR A 600 -20.20 -12.71 5.70
N LEU A 601 -19.07 -13.27 5.25
CA LEU A 601 -18.64 -13.17 3.86
C LEU A 601 -19.63 -13.86 2.91
N ASN A 602 -20.06 -15.08 3.20
CA ASN A 602 -21.02 -15.79 2.35
C ASN A 602 -22.37 -15.07 2.24
N GLY A 603 -22.76 -14.30 3.28
CA GLY A 603 -23.95 -13.46 3.26
C GLY A 603 -23.78 -12.14 2.50
N LEU A 604 -22.54 -11.64 2.36
CA LEU A 604 -22.22 -10.43 1.59
C LEU A 604 -21.99 -10.72 0.11
N TYR A 605 -21.42 -11.89 -0.22
CA TYR A 605 -21.08 -12.30 -1.58
C TYR A 605 -21.97 -13.47 -2.04
N VAL A 606 -23.27 -13.25 -2.03
CA VAL A 606 -24.27 -14.24 -2.47
C VAL A 606 -24.35 -14.23 -4.00
N SER A 607 -23.42 -14.83 -4.72
CA SER A 607 -23.52 -14.87 -6.19
C SER A 607 -24.18 -16.15 -6.69
N ASN A 608 -25.31 -16.00 -7.39
CA ASN A 608 -25.94 -17.05 -8.21
C ASN A 608 -26.17 -16.63 -9.68
N ASN A 609 -25.82 -15.39 -10.07
CA ASN A 609 -26.06 -14.89 -11.42
C ASN A 609 -24.89 -14.02 -11.88
N SER A 610 -23.83 -14.64 -12.42
CA SER A 610 -22.95 -13.89 -13.31
C SER A 610 -23.51 -13.89 -14.72
N PRO A 611 -23.34 -12.80 -15.48
CA PRO A 611 -23.50 -12.84 -16.93
C PRO A 611 -22.64 -13.95 -17.51
N ALA A 612 -23.06 -14.54 -18.62
CA ALA A 612 -22.17 -15.39 -19.40
C ALA A 612 -20.92 -14.58 -19.75
N LEU A 613 -19.75 -15.23 -19.71
CA LEU A 613 -18.52 -14.62 -20.23
C LEU A 613 -18.77 -14.19 -21.68
N PRO A 614 -18.26 -13.01 -22.09
CA PRO A 614 -18.32 -12.60 -23.48
C PRO A 614 -17.74 -13.66 -24.41
N THR A 615 -18.22 -13.69 -25.66
CA THR A 615 -17.64 -14.56 -26.68
C THR A 615 -16.21 -14.12 -26.99
N ASP A 616 -15.29 -15.08 -26.94
CA ASP A 616 -13.89 -15.02 -27.30
C ASP A 616 -13.67 -16.20 -28.26
N THR A 617 -13.42 -15.91 -29.54
CA THR A 617 -13.51 -16.90 -30.64
C THR A 617 -12.21 -17.64 -30.89
N ASP A 618 -11.07 -16.98 -30.70
CA ASP A 618 -9.74 -17.59 -30.83
C ASP A 618 -9.17 -18.09 -29.50
N GLY A 619 -9.80 -17.75 -28.38
CA GLY A 619 -9.54 -18.27 -27.05
C GLY A 619 -8.42 -17.54 -26.30
N ASP A 620 -8.04 -16.34 -26.75
CA ASP A 620 -6.90 -15.60 -26.23
C ASP A 620 -7.22 -14.68 -25.03
N TYR A 621 -8.48 -14.70 -24.57
CA TYR A 621 -9.05 -13.94 -23.44
C TYR A 621 -9.50 -12.51 -23.74
N ILE A 622 -9.26 -11.98 -24.93
CA ILE A 622 -9.87 -10.70 -25.33
C ILE A 622 -11.22 -11.01 -25.98
N PRO A 623 -12.33 -10.42 -25.50
CA PRO A 623 -13.63 -10.62 -26.14
C PRO A 623 -13.68 -10.08 -27.57
N ASN A 624 -14.38 -10.78 -28.47
CA ASN A 624 -14.56 -10.38 -29.87
C ASN A 624 -14.95 -8.90 -30.04
N ASN A 625 -15.84 -8.40 -29.18
CA ASN A 625 -16.31 -7.02 -29.26
C ASN A 625 -15.25 -6.00 -28.84
N ARG A 626 -14.30 -6.39 -27.98
CA ARG A 626 -13.19 -5.54 -27.54
C ARG A 626 -12.06 -5.55 -28.57
N GLU A 627 -11.75 -6.69 -29.17
CA GLU A 627 -10.81 -6.74 -30.29
C GLU A 627 -11.27 -5.81 -31.43
N LEU A 628 -12.55 -5.86 -31.81
CA LEU A 628 -13.11 -4.94 -32.82
C LEU A 628 -13.07 -3.47 -32.41
N GLU A 629 -13.13 -3.16 -31.11
CA GLU A 629 -13.05 -1.79 -30.58
C GLU A 629 -11.62 -1.24 -30.68
N PHE A 630 -10.62 -2.08 -30.42
CA PHE A 630 -9.19 -1.77 -30.56
C PHE A 630 -8.66 -1.94 -31.99
N GLY A 631 -9.51 -2.38 -32.94
CA GLY A 631 -9.14 -2.55 -34.35
C GLY A 631 -8.45 -3.87 -34.70
N GLY A 632 -8.48 -4.86 -33.79
CA GLY A 632 -8.00 -6.23 -33.98
C GLY A 632 -8.96 -7.13 -34.77
N ASP A 633 -8.56 -8.40 -34.96
CA ASP A 633 -9.35 -9.44 -35.66
C ASP A 633 -9.75 -10.56 -34.69
N PRO A 634 -11.06 -10.74 -34.39
CA PRO A 634 -11.56 -11.75 -33.46
C PRO A 634 -11.30 -13.23 -33.78
N ASN A 635 -10.46 -13.53 -34.75
CA ASN A 635 -10.12 -14.89 -35.15
C ASN A 635 -8.61 -15.14 -35.04
N VAL A 636 -7.85 -14.21 -34.47
CA VAL A 636 -6.39 -14.23 -34.40
C VAL A 636 -5.95 -14.06 -32.95
N ALA A 637 -5.53 -15.16 -32.32
CA ALA A 637 -5.02 -15.14 -30.96
C ALA A 637 -3.71 -14.32 -30.87
N ASP A 638 -3.82 -13.03 -30.56
CA ASP A 638 -2.75 -12.05 -30.56
C ASP A 638 -2.71 -11.17 -29.30
N SER A 639 -3.48 -11.51 -28.25
CA SER A 639 -3.51 -10.84 -26.95
C SER A 639 -2.13 -10.57 -26.32
N LEU A 640 -1.13 -11.39 -26.63
CA LEU A 640 0.24 -11.27 -26.12
C LEU A 640 1.21 -10.60 -27.12
N THR A 641 0.67 -9.92 -28.12
CA THR A 641 1.41 -9.07 -29.04
C THR A 641 1.13 -7.61 -28.73
N ASP A 642 2.08 -6.76 -29.10
CA ASP A 642 1.93 -5.31 -29.16
C ASP A 642 1.68 -4.99 -30.65
N SER A 643 0.39 -4.95 -31.02
CA SER A 643 -0.02 -4.87 -32.43
C SER A 643 0.20 -3.48 -33.04
N ASP A 644 0.19 -2.42 -32.24
CA ASP A 644 0.33 -1.03 -32.71
C ASP A 644 1.71 -0.41 -32.43
N GLY A 645 2.54 -1.10 -31.63
CA GLY A 645 3.93 -0.74 -31.34
C GLY A 645 4.06 0.33 -30.26
N ASP A 646 3.06 0.51 -29.40
CA ASP A 646 3.05 1.52 -28.35
C ASP A 646 3.76 1.07 -27.05
N GLY A 647 4.11 -0.21 -26.98
CA GLY A 647 4.78 -0.87 -25.85
C GLY A 647 3.86 -1.77 -25.03
N TYR A 648 2.56 -1.54 -25.00
CA TYR A 648 1.62 -2.37 -24.27
C TYR A 648 1.18 -3.58 -25.10
N LEU A 649 1.03 -4.73 -24.44
CA LEU A 649 0.40 -5.87 -25.09
C LEU A 649 -1.12 -5.62 -25.24
N ASN A 650 -1.75 -6.17 -26.27
CA ASN A 650 -3.20 -6.08 -26.49
C ASN A 650 -4.00 -6.50 -25.23
N ILE A 651 -3.49 -7.48 -24.47
CA ILE A 651 -4.08 -7.89 -23.18
C ILE A 651 -4.00 -6.79 -22.13
N GLU A 652 -2.90 -6.03 -22.07
CA GLU A 652 -2.70 -4.96 -21.09
C GLU A 652 -3.60 -3.75 -21.39
N GLU A 653 -3.79 -3.41 -22.66
CA GLU A 653 -4.78 -2.42 -23.09
C GLU A 653 -6.19 -2.85 -22.69
N TYR A 654 -6.55 -4.12 -22.93
CA TYR A 654 -7.83 -4.66 -22.51
C TYR A 654 -7.99 -4.58 -20.99
N LEU A 655 -6.99 -4.99 -20.21
CA LEU A 655 -7.01 -4.93 -18.75
C LEU A 655 -7.11 -3.48 -18.22
N SER A 656 -6.45 -2.53 -18.86
CA SER A 656 -6.49 -1.10 -18.53
C SER A 656 -7.87 -0.50 -18.83
N SER A 657 -8.46 -0.90 -19.96
CA SER A 657 -9.82 -0.50 -20.32
C SER A 657 -10.88 -1.00 -19.34
N LEU A 658 -10.69 -2.18 -18.74
CA LEU A 658 -11.57 -2.71 -17.69
C LEU A 658 -11.38 -1.96 -16.36
N ALA A 659 -10.13 -1.61 -16.04
CA ALA A 659 -9.78 -0.81 -14.87
C ALA A 659 -10.36 0.63 -14.97
N GLY A 660 -10.55 1.13 -16.19
CA GLY A 660 -10.95 2.51 -16.45
C GLY A 660 -9.77 3.47 -16.31
N ASP A 661 -8.57 2.97 -16.61
CA ASP A 661 -7.35 3.74 -16.65
C ASP A 661 -7.42 4.82 -17.76
N PRO A 662 -6.73 5.95 -17.61
CA PRO A 662 -6.68 6.97 -18.65
C PRO A 662 -6.03 6.40 -19.93
N SER A 663 -6.71 6.58 -21.06
CA SER A 663 -6.23 6.20 -22.40
C SER A 663 -5.30 7.25 -22.99
#